data_AF-A0A937QW02-F1
#
_entry.id   AF-A0A937QW02-F1
#
_cell.length_a   1.000
_cell.length_b   1.000
_cell.length_c   1.000
_cell.angle_alpha   90.00
_cell.angle_beta   90.00
_cell.angle_gamma   90.00
#
_symmetry.space_group_name_H-M   'P 1'
#
loop_
_entity.id
_entity.type
_entity.pdbx_description
1 polymer ?
#
loop_
_entity_poly.entity_id
_entity_poly.type
_entity_poly.pdbx_seq_one_letter_code
_entity_poly.pdbx_strand_id
1 'polypeptide(L)'
;MKGAIKLFTFILCLTCLVLSCEGKRDPQLSSEHVPGVTDNEIIIGSSLALSGHAGYLGTQTLHGALSYINYVNDQGGIYGRKIKLIAYDDGYDPPRCVANTQKLIVEDKVFALFCYVGTPTTVKIIPLVEQAKIPLIGMFTGANALREPFNRYLINVRASYYQETGAAVKHFVEDLGIKKIAVFYQYDAYGFDGLRGTEIALKNYGLAPVERGSYIRGTQNIEDGLDKIHSSGAKAVVMIGTYDPCAKFIKSAKAKGFNPIFYNVSFVGADELARKLGKGGEGVIVTQVVPSPEAPESQNLLWGAREYSDLLRHYYPGDAPNFVGLEGYLNARVLVEGLKRAGRNLNRERFIDAIESIENYSLGIANTLNFSPTNHQGLSRVYFTRIQNGKFELWTDWQKLKKERSVPGVTPNQVLFGSSLALGGHAGYLGTQTLHGALAYLNFVNEHGGIHGRKIKVIAYDDGYDPPRCISNTQRLIEKDRVFGLFCYVGTPTSVEIIPLVEREKVPLLGLFTGAHILREPTKRYIMNVRASYYEETAAAIKHFIEDLHLKKVAVFYQDDAYGLDGLKGTELALKKYDLTPVAKGSYIRGTMDVEKGLDHIIASGAEAVVMVGTYDPCAKFIKLAKSRGFNPVFHNVSFVGGDELARKLGADGEGVIVTQVVPPPEARVLLPAAKDYARLLKKYYPEDTPNFVGFEGFINAKILVEGLRRAGRDVTREGFIEAIESLERYFVGIGAKVSFSSKDHQGLEQVYFTQIRNGQLVLVTSSENGLELIKGRMHVNENIK
;
A
#
# COMPACT_ATOMS: atom_id res chain seq x y z
N MET A 1 82.94 -68.03 -21.00
CA MET A 1 83.47 -69.02 -21.98
C MET A 1 83.31 -68.45 -23.38
N LYS A 2 84.43 -68.32 -24.11
CA LYS A 2 84.63 -68.30 -25.59
C LYS A 2 83.58 -67.53 -26.42
N GLY A 3 83.89 -66.41 -27.08
CA GLY A 3 84.89 -66.21 -28.14
C GLY A 3 84.24 -66.53 -29.50
N ALA A 4 83.77 -65.55 -30.28
CA ALA A 4 84.50 -64.74 -31.28
C ALA A 4 84.25 -65.23 -32.73
N ILE A 5 84.36 -64.28 -33.70
CA ILE A 5 84.56 -64.39 -35.18
C ILE A 5 83.45 -63.63 -35.95
N LYS A 6 83.67 -62.38 -36.40
CA LYS A 6 84.44 -61.88 -37.59
C LYS A 6 83.57 -61.93 -38.87
N LEU A 7 83.63 -61.06 -39.89
CA LEU A 7 84.38 -59.83 -40.27
C LEU A 7 83.94 -59.55 -41.73
N PHE A 8 83.72 -58.31 -42.18
CA PHE A 8 84.39 -57.57 -43.29
C PHE A 8 83.41 -56.43 -43.69
N THR A 9 83.65 -55.10 -43.67
CA THR A 9 84.79 -54.23 -44.08
C THR A 9 85.02 -54.36 -45.59
N PHE A 10 85.06 -53.37 -46.48
CA PHE A 10 84.94 -51.90 -46.55
C PHE A 10 85.08 -51.57 -48.06
N ILE A 11 85.08 -50.28 -48.44
CA ILE A 11 85.48 -49.65 -49.75
C ILE A 11 84.25 -49.11 -50.50
N LEU A 12 84.15 -47.83 -50.90
CA LEU A 12 84.95 -46.61 -50.70
C LEU A 12 84.14 -45.47 -51.35
N CYS A 13 84.14 -44.28 -50.75
CA CYS A 13 84.22 -42.91 -51.31
C CYS A 13 83.61 -42.63 -52.71
N LEU A 14 82.96 -41.51 -53.02
CA LEU A 14 82.89 -40.18 -52.43
C LEU A 14 81.88 -39.40 -53.30
N THR A 15 80.88 -38.73 -52.72
CA THR A 15 80.41 -37.43 -53.23
C THR A 15 79.58 -36.72 -52.14
N CYS A 16 80.24 -35.75 -51.49
CA CYS A 16 79.73 -34.43 -51.11
C CYS A 16 78.47 -34.29 -50.21
N LEU A 17 78.72 -34.02 -48.92
CA LEU A 17 78.25 -32.86 -48.11
C LEU A 17 77.12 -32.01 -48.75
N VAL A 18 75.96 -31.66 -48.15
CA VAL A 18 75.54 -31.43 -46.74
C VAL A 18 74.00 -31.53 -46.69
N LEU A 19 73.41 -32.29 -45.75
CA LEU A 19 72.05 -32.01 -45.23
C LEU A 19 71.97 -32.41 -43.75
N SER A 20 71.52 -31.45 -42.95
CA SER A 20 71.51 -31.39 -41.49
C SER A 20 70.22 -31.99 -40.92
N CYS A 21 70.37 -32.74 -39.81
CA CYS A 21 69.36 -33.12 -38.80
C CYS A 21 67.88 -33.26 -39.24
N GLU A 22 67.39 -34.50 -39.37
CA GLU A 22 65.97 -34.82 -39.20
C GLU A 22 65.76 -35.62 -37.90
N GLY A 23 65.09 -34.97 -36.94
CA GLY A 23 64.48 -35.61 -35.78
C GLY A 23 63.24 -36.39 -36.19
N LYS A 24 63.06 -37.55 -35.57
CA LYS A 24 61.94 -38.49 -35.73
C LYS A 24 60.58 -37.78 -35.71
N ARG A 25 59.79 -37.94 -36.78
CA ARG A 25 58.38 -37.56 -36.84
C ARG A 25 57.55 -38.57 -36.04
N ASP A 26 56.76 -38.06 -35.11
CA ASP A 26 55.66 -38.78 -34.47
C ASP A 26 54.51 -38.98 -35.48
N PRO A 27 53.73 -40.08 -35.42
CA PRO A 27 52.64 -40.33 -36.35
C PRO A 27 51.48 -39.35 -36.10
N GLN A 28 51.02 -38.70 -37.18
CA GLN A 28 49.79 -37.90 -37.23
C GLN A 28 48.59 -38.65 -36.64
N LEU A 29 48.11 -38.19 -35.48
CA LEU A 29 46.72 -38.39 -35.06
C LEU A 29 45.84 -37.57 -36.02
N SER A 30 44.97 -38.25 -36.77
CA SER A 30 43.93 -37.61 -37.56
C SER A 30 43.04 -36.76 -36.66
N SER A 31 42.90 -35.48 -37.00
CA SER A 31 41.96 -34.57 -36.33
C SER A 31 40.53 -35.00 -36.65
N GLU A 32 39.81 -35.61 -35.70
CA GLU A 32 38.36 -35.74 -35.80
C GLU A 32 37.75 -34.34 -35.98
N HIS A 33 37.03 -34.14 -37.08
CA HIS A 33 36.36 -32.88 -37.38
C HIS A 33 35.17 -32.70 -36.43
N VAL A 34 35.34 -31.88 -35.39
CA VAL A 34 34.28 -31.56 -34.41
C VAL A 34 33.28 -30.57 -35.05
N PRO A 35 31.97 -30.91 -35.16
CA PRO A 35 30.97 -29.99 -35.71
C PRO A 35 30.98 -28.63 -35.00
N GLY A 36 31.01 -27.57 -35.80
CA GLY A 36 30.95 -26.18 -35.31
C GLY A 36 32.24 -25.68 -34.66
N VAL A 37 33.34 -26.42 -34.71
CA VAL A 37 34.65 -25.95 -34.21
C VAL A 37 35.64 -25.92 -35.37
N THR A 38 36.20 -24.75 -35.63
CA THR A 38 37.26 -24.54 -36.62
C THR A 38 38.52 -24.00 -35.93
N ASP A 39 39.57 -23.72 -36.70
CA ASP A 39 40.78 -23.09 -36.15
C ASP A 39 40.51 -21.67 -35.61
N ASN A 40 39.46 -21.00 -36.11
CA ASN A 40 39.19 -19.60 -35.82
C ASN A 40 37.80 -19.35 -35.20
N GLU A 41 36.90 -20.33 -35.19
CA GLU A 41 35.52 -20.13 -34.74
C GLU A 41 34.97 -21.30 -33.91
N ILE A 42 34.07 -20.99 -32.98
CA ILE A 42 33.16 -21.92 -32.30
C ILE A 42 31.74 -21.45 -32.58
N ILE A 43 30.97 -22.24 -33.33
CA ILE A 43 29.63 -21.91 -33.78
C ILE A 43 28.61 -22.50 -32.81
N ILE A 44 27.73 -21.67 -32.26
CA ILE A 44 26.63 -22.08 -31.38
C ILE A 44 25.28 -21.64 -31.98
N GLY A 45 24.21 -22.37 -31.66
CA GLY A 45 22.88 -22.16 -32.22
C GLY A 45 21.81 -21.84 -31.19
N SER A 46 20.89 -20.93 -31.51
CA SER A 46 19.77 -20.54 -30.65
C SER A 46 18.45 -20.53 -31.43
N SER A 47 17.40 -21.14 -30.87
CA SER A 47 16.01 -20.92 -31.27
C SER A 47 15.30 -20.13 -30.17
N LEU A 48 14.82 -18.94 -30.52
CA LEU A 48 14.36 -17.94 -29.56
C LEU A 48 13.04 -17.32 -30.04
N ALA A 49 12.19 -16.91 -29.11
CA ALA A 49 11.06 -16.05 -29.42
C ALA A 49 11.56 -14.60 -29.64
N LEU A 50 11.94 -14.25 -30.87
CA LEU A 50 12.38 -12.90 -31.25
C LEU A 50 11.19 -12.06 -31.76
N SER A 51 10.11 -12.70 -32.16
CA SER A 51 8.83 -12.07 -32.49
C SER A 51 7.66 -12.63 -31.67
N GLY A 52 6.45 -12.15 -31.96
CA GLY A 52 5.22 -12.64 -31.34
C GLY A 52 5.03 -12.19 -29.89
N HIS A 53 4.10 -12.86 -29.19
CA HIS A 53 3.64 -12.44 -27.86
C HIS A 53 4.67 -12.63 -26.73
N ALA A 54 5.80 -13.28 -27.02
CA ALA A 54 6.92 -13.46 -26.10
C ALA A 54 8.23 -12.83 -26.64
N GLY A 55 8.15 -12.03 -27.71
CA GLY A 55 9.31 -11.48 -28.42
C GLY A 55 10.28 -10.67 -27.54
N TYR A 56 9.73 -9.97 -26.53
CA TYR A 56 10.55 -9.26 -25.54
C TYR A 56 11.50 -10.21 -24.80
N LEU A 57 11.03 -11.40 -24.40
CA LEU A 57 11.83 -12.34 -23.61
C LEU A 57 13.02 -12.86 -24.41
N GLY A 58 12.81 -13.26 -25.68
CA GLY A 58 13.88 -13.79 -26.50
C GLY A 58 14.88 -12.72 -26.94
N THR A 59 14.39 -11.53 -27.28
CA THR A 59 15.25 -10.40 -27.66
C THR A 59 16.18 -10.01 -26.51
N GLN A 60 15.64 -9.82 -25.29
CA GLN A 60 16.44 -9.42 -24.15
C GLN A 60 17.42 -10.51 -23.72
N THR A 61 17.01 -11.78 -23.74
CA THR A 61 17.91 -12.92 -23.47
C THR A 61 19.08 -12.93 -24.46
N LEU A 62 18.80 -12.73 -25.76
CA LEU A 62 19.79 -12.72 -26.82
C LEU A 62 20.79 -11.57 -26.67
N HIS A 63 20.31 -10.34 -26.50
CA HIS A 63 21.16 -9.15 -26.36
C HIS A 63 22.04 -9.22 -25.11
N GLY A 64 21.49 -9.71 -24.00
CA GLY A 64 22.26 -9.98 -22.79
C GLY A 64 23.40 -10.97 -23.04
N ALA A 65 23.12 -12.10 -23.68
CA ALA A 65 24.13 -13.09 -24.00
C ALA A 65 25.18 -12.59 -24.99
N LEU A 66 24.75 -11.91 -26.05
CA LEU A 66 25.63 -11.35 -27.07
C LEU A 66 26.52 -10.23 -26.55
N SER A 67 26.06 -9.44 -25.57
CA SER A 67 26.91 -8.39 -24.95
C SER A 67 28.21 -8.97 -24.38
N TYR A 68 28.14 -10.15 -23.74
CA TYR A 68 29.31 -10.83 -23.20
C TYR A 68 30.09 -11.61 -24.26
N ILE A 69 29.41 -12.27 -25.20
CA ILE A 69 30.08 -12.97 -26.30
C ILE A 69 30.89 -11.99 -27.16
N ASN A 70 30.34 -10.83 -27.48
CA ASN A 70 31.03 -9.78 -28.23
C ASN A 70 32.23 -9.25 -27.48
N TYR A 71 32.09 -8.99 -26.18
CA TYR A 71 33.21 -8.63 -25.30
C TYR A 71 34.34 -9.67 -25.34
N VAL A 72 34.02 -10.95 -25.15
CA VAL A 72 35.01 -12.04 -25.20
C VAL A 72 35.66 -12.16 -26.57
N ASN A 73 34.87 -11.98 -27.64
CA ASN A 73 35.39 -11.94 -29.00
C ASN A 73 36.38 -10.80 -29.16
N ASP A 74 36.06 -9.58 -28.74
CA ASP A 74 36.96 -8.42 -28.85
C ASP A 74 38.27 -8.62 -28.08
N GLN A 75 38.27 -9.43 -27.02
CA GLN A 75 39.48 -9.85 -26.29
C GLN A 75 40.26 -11.01 -26.97
N GLY A 76 39.95 -11.37 -28.21
CA GLY A 76 40.63 -12.41 -28.98
C GLY A 76 39.97 -13.78 -28.95
N GLY A 77 38.78 -13.91 -28.34
CA GLY A 77 38.03 -15.16 -28.29
C GLY A 77 38.62 -16.21 -27.34
N ILE A 78 38.21 -17.46 -27.50
CA ILE A 78 38.63 -18.59 -26.65
C ILE A 78 39.69 -19.39 -27.38
N TYR A 79 40.92 -19.34 -26.84
CA TYR A 79 42.10 -19.95 -27.46
C TYR A 79 42.32 -19.53 -28.92
N GLY A 80 42.00 -18.26 -29.25
CA GLY A 80 42.10 -17.72 -30.60
C GLY A 80 40.85 -17.93 -31.47
N ARG A 81 39.84 -18.65 -30.97
CA ARG A 81 38.57 -18.88 -31.68
C ARG A 81 37.50 -17.89 -31.25
N LYS A 82 36.89 -17.18 -32.20
CA LYS A 82 35.71 -16.34 -31.96
C LYS A 82 34.48 -17.21 -31.77
N ILE A 83 33.57 -16.81 -30.88
CA ILE A 83 32.29 -17.47 -30.69
C ILE A 83 31.28 -16.83 -31.65
N LYS A 84 30.70 -17.62 -32.55
CA LYS A 84 29.68 -17.20 -33.51
C LYS A 84 28.32 -17.78 -33.11
N LEU A 85 27.36 -16.92 -32.81
CA LEU A 85 26.00 -17.34 -32.47
C LEU A 85 25.08 -17.19 -33.69
N ILE A 86 24.43 -18.29 -34.08
CA ILE A 86 23.36 -18.32 -35.09
C ILE A 86 22.02 -18.35 -34.36
N ALA A 87 21.22 -17.30 -34.51
CA ALA A 87 19.90 -17.20 -33.89
C ALA A 87 18.79 -17.32 -34.94
N TYR A 88 17.82 -18.19 -34.69
CA TYR A 88 16.57 -18.26 -35.43
C TYR A 88 15.38 -17.87 -34.55
N ASP A 89 14.46 -17.13 -35.15
CA ASP A 89 13.19 -16.79 -34.52
C ASP A 89 12.21 -17.98 -34.60
N ASP A 90 11.79 -18.50 -33.44
CA ASP A 90 10.69 -19.46 -33.37
C ASP A 90 9.33 -18.80 -33.12
N GLY A 91 9.27 -17.50 -32.78
CA GLY A 91 8.02 -16.80 -32.47
C GLY A 91 7.25 -17.40 -31.29
N TYR A 92 7.93 -18.17 -30.42
CA TYR A 92 7.33 -18.97 -29.35
C TYR A 92 6.45 -20.14 -29.85
N ASP A 93 6.70 -20.60 -31.09
CA ASP A 93 6.00 -21.72 -31.74
C ASP A 93 6.81 -23.03 -31.65
N PRO A 94 6.28 -24.10 -31.01
CA PRO A 94 7.04 -25.34 -30.84
C PRO A 94 7.42 -26.06 -32.15
N PRO A 95 6.54 -26.21 -33.16
CA PRO A 95 6.93 -26.74 -34.47
C PRO A 95 8.08 -25.97 -35.11
N ARG A 96 8.07 -24.63 -35.08
CA ARG A 96 9.16 -23.82 -35.61
C ARG A 96 10.46 -24.02 -34.83
N CYS A 97 10.40 -24.11 -33.50
CA CYS A 97 11.55 -24.43 -32.66
C CYS A 97 12.18 -25.79 -33.04
N VAL A 98 11.37 -26.81 -33.30
CA VAL A 98 11.84 -28.13 -33.78
C VAL A 98 12.55 -27.99 -35.11
N ALA A 99 11.95 -27.31 -36.09
CA ALA A 99 12.55 -27.09 -37.40
C ALA A 99 13.87 -26.30 -37.33
N ASN A 100 13.89 -25.20 -36.56
CA ASN A 100 15.09 -24.41 -36.29
C ASN A 100 16.20 -25.27 -35.68
N THR A 101 15.86 -26.14 -34.73
CA THR A 101 16.82 -27.01 -34.06
C THR A 101 17.40 -28.07 -35.00
N GLN A 102 16.55 -28.68 -35.83
CA GLN A 102 17.01 -29.61 -36.87
C GLN A 102 17.97 -28.92 -37.83
N LYS A 103 17.63 -27.70 -38.28
CA LYS A 103 18.51 -26.90 -39.14
C LYS A 103 19.85 -26.60 -38.47
N LEU A 104 19.83 -26.16 -37.21
CA LEU A 104 21.05 -25.86 -36.45
C LEU A 104 21.97 -27.09 -36.31
N ILE A 105 21.39 -28.28 -36.12
CA ILE A 105 22.15 -29.53 -35.95
C ILE A 105 22.67 -30.04 -37.30
N VAL A 106 21.83 -30.06 -38.33
CA VAL A 106 22.10 -30.78 -39.60
C VAL A 106 22.79 -29.88 -40.63
N GLU A 107 22.27 -28.67 -40.82
CA GLU A 107 22.76 -27.73 -41.84
C GLU A 107 23.88 -26.85 -41.29
N ASP A 108 23.61 -26.13 -40.21
CA ASP A 108 24.57 -25.20 -39.61
C ASP A 108 25.66 -25.91 -38.80
N LYS A 109 25.44 -27.19 -38.48
CA LYS A 109 26.37 -28.09 -37.77
C LYS A 109 26.98 -27.46 -36.53
N VAL A 110 26.16 -26.79 -35.72
CA VAL A 110 26.63 -26.04 -34.55
C VAL A 110 27.25 -26.98 -33.49
N PHE A 111 28.22 -26.44 -32.74
CA PHE A 111 28.88 -27.15 -31.66
C PHE A 111 27.93 -27.43 -30.50
N ALA A 112 27.16 -26.41 -30.10
CA ALA A 112 26.22 -26.45 -28.99
C ALA A 112 24.95 -25.65 -29.30
N LEU A 113 23.85 -26.04 -28.67
CA LEU A 113 22.64 -25.23 -28.61
C LEU A 113 22.69 -24.32 -27.37
N PHE A 114 22.13 -23.13 -27.47
CA PHE A 114 22.35 -22.10 -26.46
C PHE A 114 21.14 -21.17 -26.28
N CYS A 115 20.83 -20.84 -25.03
CA CYS A 115 19.86 -19.81 -24.62
C CYS A 115 18.42 -19.98 -25.12
N TYR A 116 17.94 -21.19 -25.41
CA TYR A 116 16.56 -21.39 -25.88
C TYR A 116 15.53 -20.79 -24.93
N VAL A 117 14.48 -20.17 -25.47
CA VAL A 117 13.45 -19.44 -24.70
C VAL A 117 12.12 -20.17 -24.77
N GLY A 118 11.56 -20.51 -23.61
CA GLY A 118 10.22 -21.07 -23.48
C GLY A 118 10.16 -22.55 -23.15
N THR A 119 9.28 -22.92 -22.23
CA THR A 119 8.97 -24.32 -21.94
C THR A 119 8.35 -25.06 -23.12
N PRO A 120 7.24 -24.59 -23.75
CA PRO A 120 6.54 -25.40 -24.74
C PRO A 120 7.36 -25.66 -26.00
N THR A 121 8.30 -24.78 -26.32
CA THR A 121 9.27 -24.90 -27.42
C THR A 121 10.39 -25.87 -27.02
N THR A 122 11.11 -25.60 -25.93
CA THR A 122 12.32 -26.34 -25.54
C THR A 122 12.04 -27.80 -25.18
N VAL A 123 10.91 -28.13 -24.55
CA VAL A 123 10.60 -29.54 -24.22
C VAL A 123 10.38 -30.40 -25.47
N LYS A 124 10.05 -29.80 -26.63
CA LYS A 124 9.85 -30.55 -27.87
C LYS A 124 11.13 -30.99 -28.55
N ILE A 125 12.27 -30.39 -28.19
CA ILE A 125 13.55 -30.69 -28.83
C ILE A 125 14.46 -31.61 -27.98
N ILE A 126 13.99 -32.05 -26.81
CA ILE A 126 14.72 -33.01 -25.96
C ILE A 126 15.16 -34.24 -26.75
N PRO A 127 14.29 -34.91 -27.57
CA PRO A 127 14.73 -36.06 -28.35
C PRO A 127 15.82 -35.73 -29.39
N LEU A 128 15.80 -34.53 -29.96
CA LEU A 128 16.82 -34.09 -30.92
C LEU A 128 18.17 -33.85 -30.20
N VAL A 129 18.13 -33.26 -29.01
CA VAL A 129 19.30 -33.07 -28.15
C VAL A 129 19.94 -34.41 -27.80
N GLU A 130 19.13 -35.37 -27.37
CA GLU A 130 19.57 -36.73 -27.00
C GLU A 130 20.15 -37.49 -28.19
N GLN A 131 19.43 -37.51 -29.31
CA GLN A 131 19.85 -38.22 -30.52
C GLN A 131 21.15 -37.64 -31.09
N ALA A 132 21.29 -36.32 -31.10
CA ALA A 132 22.46 -35.65 -31.63
C ALA A 132 23.62 -35.53 -30.62
N LYS A 133 23.39 -35.91 -29.35
CA LYS A 133 24.33 -35.74 -28.24
C LYS A 133 24.94 -34.33 -28.22
N ILE A 134 24.07 -33.33 -28.36
CA ILE A 134 24.46 -31.91 -28.48
C ILE A 134 24.11 -31.19 -27.18
N PRO A 135 25.06 -30.53 -26.51
CA PRO A 135 24.74 -29.82 -25.28
C PRO A 135 23.83 -28.62 -25.56
N LEU A 136 22.79 -28.46 -24.75
CA LEU A 136 21.92 -27.30 -24.70
C LEU A 136 22.13 -26.59 -23.37
N ILE A 137 22.62 -25.35 -23.41
CA ILE A 137 23.04 -24.59 -22.24
C ILE A 137 22.18 -23.34 -22.06
N GLY A 138 21.77 -23.08 -20.81
CA GLY A 138 21.23 -21.78 -20.39
C GLY A 138 19.83 -21.49 -20.91
N MET A 139 18.92 -22.46 -20.92
CA MET A 139 17.56 -22.21 -21.36
C MET A 139 16.84 -21.20 -20.45
N PHE A 140 16.16 -20.20 -21.02
CA PHE A 140 15.28 -19.28 -20.30
C PHE A 140 13.95 -19.97 -20.00
N THR A 141 14.00 -20.94 -19.08
CA THR A 141 12.84 -21.62 -18.50
C THR A 141 13.20 -22.39 -17.22
N GLY A 142 12.33 -22.33 -16.23
CA GLY A 142 12.43 -23.09 -14.98
C GLY A 142 11.81 -24.50 -15.04
N ALA A 143 11.42 -25.01 -16.21
CA ALA A 143 10.61 -26.22 -16.32
C ALA A 143 11.29 -27.46 -15.72
N ASN A 144 10.53 -28.25 -14.96
CA ASN A 144 11.05 -29.46 -14.33
C ASN A 144 11.32 -30.59 -15.34
N ALA A 145 10.59 -30.64 -16.45
CA ALA A 145 10.82 -31.59 -17.54
C ALA A 145 12.20 -31.47 -18.22
N LEU A 146 12.94 -30.39 -17.96
CA LEU A 146 14.30 -30.16 -18.46
C LEU A 146 15.37 -30.46 -17.39
N ARG A 147 14.96 -31.06 -16.28
CA ARG A 147 15.79 -31.41 -15.12
C ARG A 147 15.58 -32.88 -14.74
N GLU A 148 14.33 -33.35 -14.80
CA GLU A 148 13.93 -34.71 -14.45
C GLU A 148 13.13 -35.38 -15.59
N PRO A 149 13.49 -36.62 -15.98
CA PRO A 149 14.68 -37.36 -15.53
C PRO A 149 15.98 -36.66 -15.95
N PHE A 150 17.06 -36.90 -15.22
CA PHE A 150 18.36 -36.29 -15.50
C PHE A 150 18.83 -36.59 -16.94
N ASN A 151 19.20 -35.52 -17.66
CA ASN A 151 19.78 -35.61 -19.00
C ASN A 151 21.09 -34.79 -19.02
N ARG A 152 22.21 -35.50 -19.22
CA ARG A 152 23.57 -34.92 -19.23
C ARG A 152 23.76 -33.82 -20.30
N TYR A 153 22.99 -33.81 -21.37
CA TYR A 153 23.10 -32.79 -22.43
C TYR A 153 22.29 -31.52 -22.15
N LEU A 154 21.48 -31.48 -21.08
CA LEU A 154 20.71 -30.29 -20.68
C LEU A 154 21.38 -29.60 -19.50
N ILE A 155 21.85 -28.37 -19.70
CA ILE A 155 22.58 -27.59 -18.69
C ILE A 155 21.75 -26.36 -18.30
N ASN A 156 21.14 -26.42 -17.12
CA ASN A 156 20.30 -25.35 -16.56
C ASN A 156 21.13 -24.43 -15.66
N VAL A 157 21.19 -23.14 -15.96
CA VAL A 157 21.93 -22.18 -15.12
C VAL A 157 21.07 -21.66 -13.96
N ARG A 158 19.76 -21.59 -14.14
CA ARG A 158 18.80 -20.94 -13.22
C ARG A 158 18.06 -21.90 -12.29
N ALA A 159 17.41 -21.32 -11.27
CA ALA A 159 16.44 -22.02 -10.41
C ALA A 159 15.19 -22.48 -11.19
N SER A 160 14.54 -23.54 -10.71
CA SER A 160 13.34 -24.12 -11.30
C SER A 160 12.05 -23.38 -10.91
N TYR A 161 10.97 -23.58 -11.69
CA TYR A 161 9.65 -23.06 -11.32
C TYR A 161 9.17 -23.66 -10.00
N TYR A 162 9.52 -24.91 -9.71
CA TYR A 162 9.16 -25.56 -8.45
C TYR A 162 9.81 -24.86 -7.25
N GLN A 163 11.06 -24.39 -7.40
CA GLN A 163 11.73 -23.59 -6.37
C GLN A 163 11.06 -22.22 -6.20
N GLU A 164 10.71 -21.55 -7.31
CA GLU A 164 10.01 -20.26 -7.27
C GLU A 164 8.64 -20.36 -6.59
N THR A 165 7.79 -21.27 -7.08
CA THR A 165 6.43 -21.47 -6.52
C THR A 165 6.48 -22.01 -5.10
N GLY A 166 7.45 -22.88 -4.80
CA GLY A 166 7.69 -23.40 -3.45
C GLY A 166 8.02 -22.30 -2.45
N ALA A 167 8.97 -21.42 -2.79
CA ALA A 167 9.34 -20.28 -1.97
C ALA A 167 8.16 -19.31 -1.77
N ALA A 168 7.37 -19.05 -2.82
CA ALA A 168 6.23 -18.15 -2.74
C ALA A 168 5.12 -18.71 -1.83
N VAL A 169 4.77 -19.99 -2.01
CA VAL A 169 3.78 -20.66 -1.16
C VAL A 169 4.22 -20.68 0.29
N LYS A 170 5.50 -20.97 0.56
CA LYS A 170 6.06 -20.90 1.91
C LYS A 170 5.78 -19.55 2.57
N HIS A 171 6.15 -18.44 1.92
CA HIS A 171 5.93 -17.09 2.48
C HIS A 171 4.43 -16.75 2.62
N PHE A 172 3.59 -17.17 1.67
CA PHE A 172 2.14 -16.97 1.80
C PHE A 172 1.56 -17.68 3.01
N VAL A 173 1.95 -18.93 3.25
CA VAL A 173 1.38 -19.74 4.33
C VAL A 173 2.01 -19.40 5.67
N GLU A 174 3.34 -19.41 5.77
CA GLU A 174 4.06 -19.26 7.04
C GLU A 174 4.09 -17.80 7.53
N ASP A 175 4.47 -16.85 6.67
CA ASP A 175 4.63 -15.46 7.10
C ASP A 175 3.31 -14.71 7.13
N LEU A 176 2.51 -14.85 6.06
CA LEU A 176 1.27 -14.09 5.86
C LEU A 176 0.02 -14.78 6.40
N GLY A 177 0.06 -16.08 6.70
CA GLY A 177 -1.10 -16.86 7.16
C GLY A 177 -2.18 -17.05 6.08
N ILE A 178 -1.83 -16.92 4.80
CA ILE A 178 -2.76 -17.03 3.67
C ILE A 178 -2.91 -18.50 3.28
N LYS A 179 -4.13 -19.03 3.42
CA LYS A 179 -4.48 -20.40 3.02
C LYS A 179 -5.32 -20.48 1.73
N LYS A 180 -5.95 -19.37 1.33
CA LYS A 180 -6.75 -19.28 0.10
C LYS A 180 -5.90 -18.77 -1.06
N ILE A 181 -5.20 -19.68 -1.73
CA ILE A 181 -4.27 -19.38 -2.83
C ILE A 181 -4.85 -19.96 -4.12
N ALA A 182 -5.04 -19.13 -5.15
CA ALA A 182 -5.47 -19.57 -6.47
C ALA A 182 -4.30 -19.57 -7.46
N VAL A 183 -4.48 -20.24 -8.60
CA VAL A 183 -3.47 -20.31 -9.66
C VAL A 183 -4.06 -19.84 -10.99
N PHE A 184 -3.43 -18.83 -11.59
CA PHE A 184 -3.73 -18.36 -12.94
C PHE A 184 -2.60 -18.79 -13.89
N TYR A 185 -2.87 -19.52 -14.96
CA TYR A 185 -1.80 -20.12 -15.77
C TYR A 185 -2.08 -20.15 -17.28
N GLN A 186 -1.03 -20.12 -18.09
CA GLN A 186 -1.10 -20.35 -19.53
C GLN A 186 -1.45 -21.81 -19.83
N TYR A 187 -2.42 -22.06 -20.69
CA TYR A 187 -2.87 -23.43 -21.00
C TYR A 187 -1.92 -24.14 -21.97
N ASP A 188 -0.73 -24.49 -21.48
CA ASP A 188 0.28 -25.28 -22.17
C ASP A 188 1.34 -25.83 -21.19
N ALA A 189 2.41 -26.45 -21.72
CA ALA A 189 3.48 -27.04 -20.92
C ALA A 189 4.13 -26.07 -19.92
N TYR A 190 4.18 -24.76 -20.19
CA TYR A 190 4.71 -23.78 -19.24
C TYR A 190 3.77 -23.62 -18.04
N GLY A 191 2.49 -23.33 -18.29
CA GLY A 191 1.54 -23.12 -17.20
C GLY A 191 1.25 -24.39 -16.41
N PHE A 192 1.25 -25.57 -17.04
CA PHE A 192 1.09 -26.84 -16.33
C PHE A 192 2.26 -27.16 -15.40
N ASP A 193 3.51 -26.86 -15.79
CA ASP A 193 4.68 -27.10 -14.94
C ASP A 193 4.63 -26.21 -13.69
N GLY A 194 4.38 -24.91 -13.85
CA GLY A 194 4.23 -23.98 -12.72
C GLY A 194 2.99 -24.24 -11.84
N LEU A 195 1.86 -24.66 -12.44
CA LEU A 195 0.69 -25.14 -11.70
C LEU A 195 1.06 -26.35 -10.84
N ARG A 196 1.76 -27.34 -11.42
CA ARG A 196 2.17 -28.54 -10.71
C ARG A 196 3.13 -28.23 -9.56
N GLY A 197 4.11 -27.36 -9.77
CA GLY A 197 5.02 -26.88 -8.72
C GLY A 197 4.25 -26.22 -7.56
N THR A 198 3.25 -25.40 -7.88
CA THR A 198 2.38 -24.76 -6.88
C THR A 198 1.55 -25.77 -6.09
N GLU A 199 0.98 -26.77 -6.77
CA GLU A 199 0.20 -27.84 -6.14
C GLU A 199 1.05 -28.68 -5.18
N ILE A 200 2.27 -29.06 -5.58
CA ILE A 200 3.22 -29.78 -4.73
C ILE A 200 3.55 -28.96 -3.49
N ALA A 201 3.85 -27.67 -3.67
CA ALA A 201 4.17 -26.79 -2.56
C ALA A 201 3.00 -26.63 -1.57
N LEU A 202 1.77 -26.46 -2.06
CA LEU A 202 0.57 -26.37 -1.23
C LEU A 202 0.29 -27.67 -0.48
N LYS A 203 0.53 -28.82 -1.12
CA LYS A 203 0.33 -30.14 -0.52
C LYS A 203 1.18 -30.34 0.74
N ASN A 204 2.39 -29.78 0.80
CA ASN A 204 3.24 -29.82 1.99
C ASN A 204 2.62 -29.16 3.23
N TYR A 205 1.62 -28.29 3.03
CA TYR A 205 0.85 -27.64 4.10
C TYR A 205 -0.57 -28.22 4.26
N GLY A 206 -0.88 -29.34 3.59
CA GLY A 206 -2.23 -29.91 3.56
C GLY A 206 -3.23 -29.03 2.80
N LEU A 207 -2.76 -28.17 1.89
CA LEU A 207 -3.57 -27.27 1.09
C LEU A 207 -3.62 -27.70 -0.39
N ALA A 208 -4.59 -27.14 -1.12
CA ALA A 208 -4.69 -27.19 -2.57
C ALA A 208 -5.09 -25.79 -3.09
N PRO A 209 -4.90 -25.50 -4.39
CA PRO A 209 -5.41 -24.27 -4.98
C PRO A 209 -6.92 -24.15 -4.72
N VAL A 210 -7.37 -23.01 -4.21
CA VAL A 210 -8.81 -22.77 -4.01
C VAL A 210 -9.55 -22.59 -5.32
N GLU A 211 -8.83 -22.23 -6.38
CA GLU A 211 -9.31 -22.22 -7.75
C GLU A 211 -8.14 -22.21 -8.74
N ARG A 212 -8.41 -22.70 -9.96
CA ARG A 212 -7.53 -22.68 -11.12
C ARG A 212 -8.21 -21.91 -12.26
N GLY A 213 -7.56 -20.87 -12.76
CA GLY A 213 -7.97 -20.14 -13.96
C GLY A 213 -6.90 -20.23 -15.02
N SER A 214 -7.28 -20.30 -16.30
CA SER A 214 -6.31 -20.36 -17.40
C SER A 214 -6.64 -19.42 -18.55
N TYR A 215 -5.67 -19.24 -19.44
CA TYR A 215 -5.84 -18.56 -20.73
C TYR A 215 -5.09 -19.32 -21.83
N ILE A 216 -5.53 -19.19 -23.08
CA ILE A 216 -4.91 -19.87 -24.22
C ILE A 216 -3.61 -19.14 -24.60
N ARG A 217 -2.50 -19.87 -24.80
CA ARG A 217 -1.21 -19.31 -25.24
C ARG A 217 -1.41 -18.39 -26.46
N GLY A 218 -0.74 -17.24 -26.46
CA GLY A 218 -0.81 -16.25 -27.53
C GLY A 218 -2.07 -15.40 -27.56
N THR A 219 -2.99 -15.60 -26.62
CA THR A 219 -4.19 -14.79 -26.46
C THR A 219 -4.15 -13.99 -25.16
N GLN A 220 -5.03 -13.02 -25.03
CA GLN A 220 -5.32 -12.35 -23.74
C GLN A 220 -6.73 -12.71 -23.25
N ASN A 221 -7.22 -13.90 -23.57
CA ASN A 221 -8.57 -14.36 -23.19
C ASN A 221 -8.54 -14.84 -21.73
N ILE A 222 -8.61 -13.90 -20.80
CA ILE A 222 -8.40 -14.12 -19.36
C ILE A 222 -9.69 -14.15 -18.55
N GLU A 223 -10.82 -13.83 -19.18
CA GLU A 223 -12.07 -13.50 -18.52
C GLU A 223 -12.63 -14.68 -17.69
N ASP A 224 -12.74 -15.87 -18.29
CA ASP A 224 -13.20 -17.08 -17.59
C ASP A 224 -12.28 -17.44 -16.40
N GLY A 225 -10.96 -17.43 -16.63
CA GLY A 225 -9.99 -17.69 -15.57
C GLY A 225 -10.04 -16.67 -14.44
N LEU A 226 -10.24 -15.39 -14.77
CA LEU A 226 -10.40 -14.32 -13.79
C LEU A 226 -11.70 -14.46 -12.99
N ASP A 227 -12.82 -14.74 -13.64
CA ASP A 227 -14.13 -14.82 -12.98
C ASP A 227 -14.20 -15.98 -12.00
N LYS A 228 -13.63 -17.15 -12.36
CA LYS A 228 -13.47 -18.29 -11.45
C LYS A 228 -12.65 -17.91 -10.22
N ILE A 229 -11.44 -17.38 -10.44
CA ILE A 229 -10.52 -17.02 -9.36
C ILE A 229 -11.13 -15.92 -8.47
N HIS A 230 -11.77 -14.91 -9.04
CA HIS A 230 -12.45 -13.86 -8.29
C HIS A 230 -13.53 -14.43 -7.36
N SER A 231 -14.37 -15.33 -7.88
CA SER A 231 -15.47 -15.96 -7.13
C SER A 231 -14.99 -16.85 -5.98
N SER A 232 -13.79 -17.43 -6.09
CA SER A 232 -13.18 -18.25 -5.02
C SER A 232 -12.83 -17.47 -3.74
N GLY A 233 -12.77 -16.13 -3.81
CA GLY A 233 -12.33 -15.28 -2.70
C GLY A 233 -10.85 -15.46 -2.33
N ALA A 234 -10.01 -15.86 -3.30
CA ALA A 234 -8.58 -16.03 -3.12
C ALA A 234 -7.90 -14.78 -2.54
N LYS A 235 -6.91 -14.98 -1.68
CA LYS A 235 -6.15 -13.91 -0.99
C LYS A 235 -4.75 -13.71 -1.57
N ALA A 236 -4.27 -14.69 -2.32
CA ALA A 236 -3.12 -14.63 -3.22
C ALA A 236 -3.43 -15.39 -4.51
N VAL A 237 -2.83 -14.97 -5.62
CA VAL A 237 -2.91 -15.62 -6.93
C VAL A 237 -1.49 -15.84 -7.44
N VAL A 238 -1.12 -17.09 -7.64
CA VAL A 238 0.12 -17.48 -8.31
C VAL A 238 -0.13 -17.45 -9.82
N MET A 239 0.65 -16.64 -10.52
CA MET A 239 0.47 -16.34 -11.94
C MET A 239 1.62 -16.93 -12.76
N ILE A 240 1.29 -17.87 -13.65
CA ILE A 240 2.22 -18.56 -14.56
C ILE A 240 1.82 -18.21 -15.99
N GLY A 241 2.17 -17.00 -16.42
CA GLY A 241 1.82 -16.46 -17.73
C GLY A 241 2.91 -15.53 -18.26
N THR A 242 2.70 -15.01 -19.47
CA THR A 242 3.53 -13.95 -20.07
C THR A 242 3.01 -12.56 -19.66
N TYR A 243 3.82 -11.52 -19.84
CA TYR A 243 3.55 -10.16 -19.38
C TYR A 243 2.18 -9.60 -19.81
N ASP A 244 1.73 -9.81 -21.05
CA ASP A 244 0.49 -9.23 -21.56
C ASP A 244 -0.78 -9.83 -20.89
N PRO A 245 -0.99 -11.16 -20.88
CA PRO A 245 -2.11 -11.79 -20.17
C PRO A 245 -2.10 -11.52 -18.66
N CYS A 246 -0.92 -11.57 -18.02
CA CYS A 246 -0.80 -11.27 -16.59
C CYS A 246 -1.15 -9.79 -16.29
N ALA A 247 -0.67 -8.84 -17.11
CA ALA A 247 -1.03 -7.44 -16.96
C ALA A 247 -2.53 -7.20 -17.14
N LYS A 248 -3.15 -7.83 -18.15
CA LYS A 248 -4.60 -7.75 -18.36
C LYS A 248 -5.37 -8.33 -17.18
N PHE A 249 -5.00 -9.50 -16.69
CA PHE A 249 -5.61 -10.12 -15.51
C PHE A 249 -5.55 -9.20 -14.29
N ILE A 250 -4.37 -8.66 -13.96
CA ILE A 250 -4.18 -7.78 -12.80
C ILE A 250 -5.01 -6.50 -12.94
N LYS A 251 -4.99 -5.85 -14.11
CA LYS A 251 -5.80 -4.64 -14.36
C LYS A 251 -7.29 -4.91 -14.23
N SER A 252 -7.78 -5.98 -14.85
CA SER A 252 -9.19 -6.37 -14.82
C SER A 252 -9.64 -6.79 -13.41
N ALA A 253 -8.80 -7.52 -12.67
CA ALA A 253 -9.03 -7.86 -11.27
C ALA A 253 -9.18 -6.61 -10.39
N LYS A 254 -8.22 -5.69 -10.48
CA LYS A 254 -8.26 -4.42 -9.73
C LYS A 254 -9.48 -3.57 -10.09
N ALA A 255 -9.86 -3.52 -11.37
CA ALA A 255 -11.06 -2.82 -11.83
C ALA A 255 -12.36 -3.42 -11.26
N LYS A 256 -12.39 -4.73 -11.04
CA LYS A 256 -13.49 -5.45 -10.37
C LYS A 256 -13.45 -5.37 -8.83
N GLY A 257 -12.54 -4.59 -8.24
CA GLY A 257 -12.36 -4.51 -6.79
C GLY A 257 -11.67 -5.73 -6.17
N PHE A 258 -11.15 -6.65 -6.98
CA PHE A 258 -10.43 -7.84 -6.54
C PHE A 258 -8.93 -7.58 -6.51
N ASN A 259 -8.36 -7.50 -5.30
CA ASN A 259 -6.95 -7.18 -5.09
C ASN A 259 -6.24 -8.16 -4.13
N PRO A 260 -6.11 -9.44 -4.51
CA PRO A 260 -5.25 -10.40 -3.80
C PRO A 260 -3.76 -9.98 -3.92
N ILE A 261 -2.87 -10.71 -3.25
CA ILE A 261 -1.46 -10.66 -3.65
C ILE A 261 -1.34 -11.27 -5.05
N PHE A 262 -0.91 -10.48 -6.01
CA PHE A 262 -0.53 -10.98 -7.32
C PHE A 262 0.94 -11.34 -7.31
N TYR A 263 1.24 -12.61 -7.55
CA TYR A 263 2.59 -13.14 -7.60
C TYR A 263 2.86 -13.77 -8.96
N ASN A 264 3.96 -13.39 -9.61
CA ASN A 264 4.37 -13.94 -10.89
C ASN A 264 5.72 -14.65 -10.76
N VAL A 265 5.89 -15.75 -11.49
CA VAL A 265 7.21 -16.37 -11.68
C VAL A 265 8.05 -15.56 -12.68
N SER A 266 9.38 -15.66 -12.57
CA SER A 266 10.35 -14.84 -13.31
C SER A 266 10.20 -14.86 -14.84
N PHE A 267 9.70 -15.96 -15.42
CA PHE A 267 9.49 -16.08 -16.87
C PHE A 267 8.50 -15.04 -17.42
N VAL A 268 7.68 -14.41 -16.56
CA VAL A 268 6.73 -13.35 -16.98
C VAL A 268 7.41 -12.19 -17.70
N GLY A 269 8.70 -11.94 -17.45
CA GLY A 269 9.42 -10.75 -17.92
C GLY A 269 9.05 -9.54 -17.06
N ALA A 270 9.67 -9.43 -15.89
CA ALA A 270 9.25 -8.49 -14.85
C ALA A 270 9.19 -7.03 -15.31
N ASP A 271 10.23 -6.55 -16.02
CA ASP A 271 10.30 -5.19 -16.54
C ASP A 271 9.18 -4.87 -17.54
N GLU A 272 8.90 -5.80 -18.46
CA GLU A 272 7.82 -5.63 -19.43
C GLU A 272 6.44 -5.71 -18.76
N LEU A 273 6.27 -6.62 -17.79
CA LEU A 273 5.06 -6.65 -16.95
C LEU A 273 4.85 -5.30 -16.23
N ALA A 274 5.90 -4.77 -15.60
CA ALA A 274 5.85 -3.48 -14.90
C ALA A 274 5.50 -2.33 -15.86
N ARG A 275 6.12 -2.29 -17.05
CA ARG A 275 5.83 -1.31 -18.09
C ARG A 275 4.37 -1.36 -18.52
N LYS A 276 3.84 -2.57 -18.75
CA LYS A 276 2.43 -2.77 -19.13
C LYS A 276 1.47 -2.38 -18.02
N LEU A 277 1.82 -2.62 -16.76
CA LEU A 277 0.99 -2.29 -15.60
C LEU A 277 1.00 -0.80 -15.25
N GLY A 278 2.12 -0.10 -15.50
CA GLY A 278 2.30 1.30 -15.09
C GLY A 278 2.02 1.48 -13.60
N LYS A 279 1.28 2.54 -13.23
CA LYS A 279 0.85 2.78 -11.83
C LYS A 279 0.00 1.63 -11.25
N GLY A 280 -0.64 0.83 -12.11
CA GLY A 280 -1.38 -0.36 -11.70
C GLY A 280 -0.51 -1.52 -11.21
N GLY A 281 0.82 -1.43 -11.34
CA GLY A 281 1.76 -2.46 -10.92
C GLY A 281 2.08 -2.46 -9.43
N GLU A 282 1.70 -1.41 -8.71
CA GLU A 282 2.02 -1.25 -7.30
C GLU A 282 1.61 -2.48 -6.47
N GLY A 283 2.59 -3.02 -5.72
CA GLY A 283 2.41 -4.17 -4.83
C GLY A 283 2.39 -5.54 -5.52
N VAL A 284 2.56 -5.61 -6.84
CA VAL A 284 2.73 -6.90 -7.54
C VAL A 284 4.10 -7.47 -7.20
N ILE A 285 4.13 -8.75 -6.85
CA ILE A 285 5.35 -9.48 -6.51
C ILE A 285 5.77 -10.32 -7.72
N VAL A 286 7.06 -10.31 -8.01
CA VAL A 286 7.65 -11.14 -9.06
C VAL A 286 8.89 -11.81 -8.49
N THR A 287 9.00 -13.14 -8.61
CA THR A 287 10.29 -13.78 -8.33
C THR A 287 11.27 -13.54 -9.44
N GLN A 288 12.54 -13.48 -9.08
CA GLN A 288 13.67 -13.38 -9.98
C GLN A 288 14.63 -14.51 -9.67
N VAL A 289 15.39 -14.94 -10.68
CA VAL A 289 16.47 -15.93 -10.53
C VAL A 289 17.85 -15.31 -10.66
N VAL A 290 17.88 -13.99 -10.84
CA VAL A 290 19.07 -13.13 -10.85
C VAL A 290 18.79 -11.90 -9.98
N PRO A 291 19.82 -11.22 -9.44
CA PRO A 291 19.62 -9.97 -8.72
C PRO A 291 19.11 -8.87 -9.67
N SER A 292 18.57 -7.78 -9.11
CA SER A 292 18.19 -6.61 -9.91
C SER A 292 19.44 -6.00 -10.54
N PRO A 293 19.52 -5.84 -11.88
CA PRO A 293 20.73 -5.30 -12.50
C PRO A 293 21.00 -3.86 -12.06
N GLU A 294 19.97 -3.01 -12.01
CA GLU A 294 20.12 -1.57 -11.77
C GLU A 294 19.89 -1.14 -10.31
N ALA A 295 19.66 -2.09 -9.38
CA ALA A 295 19.57 -1.74 -7.97
C ALA A 295 20.91 -1.16 -7.49
N PRO A 296 20.91 -0.08 -6.67
CA PRO A 296 22.14 0.52 -6.16
C PRO A 296 23.06 -0.48 -5.48
N GLU A 297 22.51 -1.41 -4.69
CA GLU A 297 23.26 -2.47 -4.02
C GLU A 297 23.90 -3.43 -5.02
N SER A 298 23.18 -3.82 -6.07
CA SER A 298 23.72 -4.69 -7.12
C SER A 298 24.83 -3.99 -7.89
N GLN A 299 24.62 -2.75 -8.30
CA GLN A 299 25.65 -1.97 -8.98
C GLN A 299 26.88 -1.89 -8.08
N ASN A 300 26.73 -1.52 -6.80
CA ASN A 300 27.86 -1.32 -5.88
C ASN A 300 28.61 -2.61 -5.51
N LEU A 301 27.90 -3.72 -5.27
CA LEU A 301 28.48 -4.92 -4.64
C LEU A 301 28.65 -6.10 -5.61
N LEU A 302 27.92 -6.12 -6.73
CA LEU A 302 27.86 -7.27 -7.63
C LEU A 302 28.48 -6.93 -8.98
N TRP A 303 29.79 -7.17 -9.10
CA TRP A 303 30.56 -6.79 -10.29
C TRP A 303 30.03 -7.42 -11.59
N GLY A 304 29.39 -8.59 -11.53
CA GLY A 304 28.76 -9.22 -12.70
C GLY A 304 27.49 -8.51 -13.16
N ALA A 305 26.70 -7.96 -12.23
CA ALA A 305 25.54 -7.14 -12.57
C ALA A 305 25.96 -5.79 -13.18
N ARG A 306 27.03 -5.20 -12.64
CA ARG A 306 27.64 -3.97 -13.17
C ARG A 306 28.22 -4.20 -14.56
N GLU A 307 29.05 -5.24 -14.74
CA GLU A 307 29.66 -5.59 -16.03
C GLU A 307 28.59 -5.86 -17.10
N TYR A 308 27.53 -6.61 -16.77
CA TYR A 308 26.38 -6.76 -17.68
C TYR A 308 25.82 -5.41 -18.12
N SER A 309 25.59 -4.50 -17.17
CA SER A 309 24.98 -3.20 -17.47
C SER A 309 25.88 -2.36 -18.38
N ASP A 310 27.19 -2.41 -18.16
CA ASP A 310 28.18 -1.68 -18.97
C ASP A 310 28.33 -2.27 -20.36
N LEU A 311 28.43 -3.59 -20.48
CA LEU A 311 28.53 -4.29 -21.76
C LEU A 311 27.25 -4.17 -22.58
N LEU A 312 26.07 -4.23 -21.94
CA LEU A 312 24.80 -4.02 -22.63
C LEU A 312 24.73 -2.60 -23.20
N ARG A 313 25.08 -1.57 -22.41
CA ARG A 313 25.13 -0.18 -22.89
C ARG A 313 26.11 0.01 -24.05
N HIS A 314 27.23 -0.74 -24.05
CA HIS A 314 28.22 -0.67 -25.12
C HIS A 314 27.74 -1.32 -26.42
N TYR A 315 27.30 -2.59 -26.37
CA TYR A 315 26.95 -3.35 -27.57
C TYR A 315 25.50 -3.17 -28.03
N TYR A 316 24.59 -2.81 -27.12
CA TYR A 316 23.16 -2.64 -27.35
C TYR A 316 22.63 -1.37 -26.66
N PRO A 317 23.11 -0.17 -27.03
CA PRO A 317 22.77 1.10 -26.36
C PRO A 317 21.27 1.47 -26.38
N GLY A 318 20.47 0.81 -27.23
CA GLY A 318 19.02 0.99 -27.28
C GLY A 318 18.25 0.22 -26.19
N ASP A 319 18.92 -0.72 -25.51
CA ASP A 319 18.30 -1.57 -24.50
C ASP A 319 18.67 -1.10 -23.09
N ALA A 320 17.69 -1.15 -22.19
CA ALA A 320 17.91 -0.88 -20.77
C ALA A 320 18.29 -2.18 -20.04
N PRO A 321 19.23 -2.16 -19.09
CA PRO A 321 19.53 -3.34 -18.28
C PRO A 321 18.30 -3.83 -17.52
N ASN A 322 17.95 -5.10 -17.74
CA ASN A 322 16.77 -5.77 -17.19
C ASN A 322 17.09 -7.20 -16.72
N PHE A 323 16.19 -7.82 -15.95
CA PHE A 323 16.40 -9.16 -15.38
C PHE A 323 16.59 -10.24 -16.45
N VAL A 324 15.85 -10.16 -17.55
CA VAL A 324 15.89 -11.16 -18.63
C VAL A 324 17.24 -11.13 -19.34
N GLY A 325 17.74 -9.95 -19.70
CA GLY A 325 19.05 -9.82 -20.31
C GLY A 325 20.20 -10.18 -19.37
N LEU A 326 20.08 -9.91 -18.06
CA LEU A 326 21.09 -10.35 -17.10
C LEU A 326 21.19 -11.88 -17.06
N GLU A 327 20.06 -12.59 -17.14
CA GLU A 327 20.07 -14.05 -17.24
C GLU A 327 20.79 -14.54 -18.51
N GLY A 328 20.50 -13.94 -19.67
CA GLY A 328 21.21 -14.24 -20.92
C GLY A 328 22.73 -14.00 -20.84
N TYR A 329 23.14 -12.89 -20.23
CA TYR A 329 24.53 -12.57 -19.96
C TYR A 329 25.20 -13.64 -19.07
N LEU A 330 24.55 -14.06 -17.99
CA LEU A 330 25.08 -15.10 -17.10
C LEU A 330 25.19 -16.45 -17.82
N ASN A 331 24.23 -16.80 -18.67
CA ASN A 331 24.30 -18.00 -19.51
C ASN A 331 25.54 -17.97 -20.42
N ALA A 332 25.83 -16.82 -21.04
CA ALA A 332 27.02 -16.65 -21.87
C ALA A 332 28.32 -16.76 -21.07
N ARG A 333 28.35 -16.27 -19.83
CA ARG A 333 29.49 -16.48 -18.92
C ARG A 333 29.75 -17.95 -18.64
N VAL A 334 28.70 -18.72 -18.36
CA VAL A 334 28.81 -20.17 -18.11
C VAL A 334 29.32 -20.90 -19.34
N LEU A 335 28.78 -20.58 -20.52
CA LEU A 335 29.26 -21.14 -21.79
C LEU A 335 30.75 -20.86 -22.00
N VAL A 336 31.16 -19.59 -21.90
CA VAL A 336 32.55 -19.17 -22.09
C VAL A 336 33.48 -19.86 -21.09
N GLU A 337 33.05 -19.98 -19.85
CA GLU A 337 33.83 -20.62 -18.82
C GLU A 337 34.00 -22.12 -19.07
N GLY A 338 32.95 -22.82 -19.50
CA GLY A 338 33.03 -24.22 -19.93
C GLY A 338 33.98 -24.40 -21.12
N LEU A 339 33.90 -23.51 -22.12
CA LEU A 339 34.80 -23.52 -23.29
C LEU A 339 36.27 -23.29 -22.90
N LYS A 340 36.53 -22.40 -21.93
CA LYS A 340 37.88 -22.21 -21.37
C LYS A 340 38.36 -23.48 -20.67
N ARG A 341 37.56 -24.05 -19.76
CA ARG A 341 37.95 -25.25 -19.02
C ARG A 341 38.16 -26.49 -19.91
N ALA A 342 37.41 -26.61 -21.01
CA ALA A 342 37.54 -27.71 -21.97
C ALA A 342 38.87 -27.70 -22.75
N GLY A 343 39.56 -26.56 -22.80
CA GLY A 343 40.86 -26.43 -23.45
C GLY A 343 40.81 -26.38 -24.99
N ARG A 344 42.00 -26.34 -25.62
CA ARG A 344 42.15 -26.20 -27.09
C ARG A 344 41.58 -27.37 -27.88
N ASN A 345 41.65 -28.58 -27.33
CA ASN A 345 41.19 -29.81 -27.97
C ASN A 345 39.71 -30.03 -27.66
N LEU A 346 38.88 -29.06 -28.06
CA LEU A 346 37.46 -28.96 -27.74
C LEU A 346 36.65 -30.02 -28.47
N ASN A 347 35.80 -30.74 -27.74
CA ASN A 347 34.69 -31.54 -28.26
C ASN A 347 33.51 -31.45 -27.27
N ARG A 348 32.35 -32.00 -27.66
CA ARG A 348 31.11 -31.87 -26.85
C ARG A 348 31.22 -32.53 -25.47
N GLU A 349 31.81 -33.73 -25.40
CA GLU A 349 31.99 -34.44 -24.13
C GLU A 349 32.94 -33.71 -23.20
N ARG A 350 34.10 -33.26 -23.69
CA ARG A 350 35.04 -32.44 -22.91
C ARG A 350 34.43 -31.12 -22.43
N PHE A 351 33.57 -30.51 -23.24
CA PHE A 351 32.85 -29.32 -22.83
C PHE A 351 31.89 -29.61 -21.68
N ILE A 352 31.15 -30.72 -21.74
CA ILE A 352 30.25 -31.13 -20.65
C ILE A 352 31.06 -31.49 -19.40
N ASP A 353 32.13 -32.28 -19.51
CA ASP A 353 33.02 -32.61 -18.38
C ASP A 353 33.59 -31.34 -17.73
N ALA A 354 33.94 -30.35 -18.54
CA ALA A 354 34.42 -29.05 -18.08
C ALA A 354 33.33 -28.19 -17.40
N ILE A 355 32.07 -28.34 -17.80
CA ILE A 355 30.92 -27.74 -17.10
C ILE A 355 30.67 -28.49 -15.78
N GLU A 356 30.72 -29.82 -15.78
CA GLU A 356 30.54 -30.67 -14.60
C GLU A 356 31.62 -30.44 -13.54
N SER A 357 32.80 -29.97 -13.93
CA SER A 357 33.89 -29.63 -13.01
C SER A 357 33.77 -28.25 -12.37
N ILE A 358 32.70 -27.49 -12.66
CA ILE A 358 32.53 -26.14 -12.11
C ILE A 358 31.96 -26.22 -10.70
N GLU A 359 32.81 -25.88 -9.73
CA GLU A 359 32.42 -25.77 -8.32
C GLU A 359 32.77 -24.38 -7.79
N ASN A 360 31.89 -23.85 -6.93
CA ASN A 360 32.06 -22.57 -6.22
C ASN A 360 32.48 -21.38 -7.12
N TYR A 361 32.04 -21.38 -8.38
CA TYR A 361 32.46 -20.37 -9.35
C TYR A 361 31.64 -19.09 -9.22
N SER A 362 32.29 -17.94 -9.04
CA SER A 362 31.61 -16.65 -8.95
C SER A 362 31.29 -16.11 -10.34
N LEU A 363 30.01 -15.82 -10.57
CA LEU A 363 29.55 -15.06 -11.73
C LEU A 363 29.43 -13.55 -11.45
N GLY A 364 29.95 -13.09 -10.30
CA GLY A 364 29.85 -11.69 -9.89
C GLY A 364 28.46 -11.27 -9.44
N ILE A 365 27.62 -12.24 -9.07
CA ILE A 365 26.35 -12.04 -8.38
C ILE A 365 26.45 -12.61 -6.96
N ALA A 366 25.39 -12.46 -6.15
CA ALA A 366 25.38 -12.87 -4.75
C ALA A 366 25.51 -14.39 -4.48
N ASN A 367 25.68 -15.21 -5.53
CA ASN A 367 25.74 -16.68 -5.46
C ASN A 367 26.92 -17.22 -6.27
N THR A 368 27.39 -18.41 -5.87
CA THR A 368 28.30 -19.23 -6.66
C THR A 368 27.55 -20.28 -7.48
N LEU A 369 28.12 -20.62 -8.63
CA LEU A 369 27.65 -21.60 -9.58
C LEU A 369 28.28 -22.97 -9.27
N ASN A 370 27.48 -24.03 -9.28
CA ASN A 370 27.94 -25.40 -9.06
C ASN A 370 27.25 -26.37 -10.02
N PHE A 371 28.01 -27.26 -10.63
CA PHE A 371 27.52 -28.38 -11.41
C PHE A 371 28.17 -29.67 -10.91
N SER A 372 27.62 -30.82 -11.30
CA SER A 372 28.23 -32.13 -11.10
C SER A 372 27.73 -33.11 -12.16
N PRO A 373 28.35 -34.29 -12.30
CA PRO A 373 27.90 -35.33 -13.25
C PRO A 373 26.46 -35.82 -13.05
N THR A 374 25.83 -35.49 -11.92
CA THR A 374 24.45 -35.87 -11.59
C THR A 374 23.55 -34.67 -11.32
N ASN A 375 24.06 -33.44 -11.44
CA ASN A 375 23.29 -32.22 -11.23
C ASN A 375 23.72 -31.11 -12.18
N HIS A 376 22.89 -30.90 -13.21
CA HIS A 376 23.08 -29.84 -14.20
C HIS A 376 22.22 -28.60 -13.91
N GLN A 377 21.95 -28.30 -12.63
CA GLN A 377 21.34 -27.05 -12.19
C GLN A 377 22.34 -26.18 -11.42
N GLY A 378 22.79 -25.11 -12.08
CA GLY A 378 23.87 -24.24 -11.62
C GLY A 378 23.52 -23.34 -10.42
N LEU A 379 22.31 -22.76 -10.42
CA LEU A 379 21.82 -21.85 -9.39
C LEU A 379 20.47 -22.31 -8.86
N SER A 380 20.24 -22.10 -7.56
CA SER A 380 19.01 -22.50 -6.87
C SER A 380 18.31 -21.33 -6.17
N ARG A 381 18.92 -20.15 -6.11
CA ARG A 381 18.39 -19.01 -5.37
C ARG A 381 17.23 -18.37 -6.11
N VAL A 382 16.23 -18.01 -5.31
CA VAL A 382 15.06 -17.23 -5.72
C VAL A 382 15.09 -15.90 -4.98
N TYR A 383 14.95 -14.80 -5.71
CA TYR A 383 14.81 -13.46 -5.15
C TYR A 383 13.34 -13.03 -5.30
N PHE A 384 12.80 -12.34 -4.30
CA PHE A 384 11.48 -11.71 -4.43
C PHE A 384 11.65 -10.24 -4.72
N THR A 385 10.92 -9.74 -5.70
CA THR A 385 10.86 -8.30 -5.99
C THR A 385 9.43 -7.81 -5.92
N ARG A 386 9.24 -6.61 -5.39
CA ARG A 386 7.96 -5.90 -5.37
C ARG A 386 8.05 -4.72 -6.33
N ILE A 387 7.04 -4.58 -7.19
CA ILE A 387 6.89 -3.38 -8.02
C ILE A 387 6.42 -2.24 -7.12
N GLN A 388 7.25 -1.21 -6.97
CA GLN A 388 7.02 -0.04 -6.13
C GLN A 388 7.47 1.21 -6.89
N ASN A 389 6.57 2.17 -7.14
CA ASN A 389 6.87 3.40 -7.89
C ASN A 389 7.52 3.15 -9.28
N GLY A 390 7.13 2.06 -9.95
CA GLY A 390 7.71 1.68 -11.25
C GLY A 390 9.13 1.11 -11.19
N LYS A 391 9.66 0.84 -9.99
CA LYS A 391 10.95 0.18 -9.77
C LYS A 391 10.76 -1.17 -9.08
N PHE A 392 11.79 -2.00 -9.12
CA PHE A 392 11.84 -3.28 -8.41
C PHE A 392 12.58 -3.13 -7.10
N GLU A 393 11.86 -3.26 -6.00
CA GLU A 393 12.42 -3.33 -4.65
C GLU A 393 12.67 -4.80 -4.29
N LEU A 394 13.87 -5.15 -3.83
CA LEU A 394 14.14 -6.48 -3.27
C LEU A 394 13.28 -6.65 -2.01
N TRP A 395 12.45 -7.69 -1.99
CA TRP A 395 11.51 -7.92 -0.92
C TRP A 395 11.97 -9.03 0.02
N THR A 396 12.21 -8.69 1.28
CA THR A 396 12.62 -9.63 2.33
C THR A 396 11.73 -9.57 3.58
N ASP A 397 11.07 -8.44 3.85
CA ASP A 397 10.24 -8.25 5.04
C ASP A 397 8.76 -8.59 4.80
N TRP A 398 8.43 -9.88 4.90
CA TRP A 398 7.06 -10.36 4.76
C TRP A 398 6.14 -9.95 5.93
N GLN A 399 6.69 -9.64 7.11
CA GLN A 399 5.89 -9.17 8.24
C GLN A 399 5.38 -7.74 8.03
N LYS A 400 6.16 -6.88 7.36
CA LYS A 400 5.69 -5.56 6.92
C LYS A 400 4.48 -5.66 6.00
N LEU A 401 4.49 -6.57 5.01
CA LEU A 401 3.35 -6.78 4.11
C LEU A 401 2.09 -7.22 4.87
N LYS A 402 2.26 -8.08 5.88
CA LYS A 402 1.16 -8.52 6.75
C LYS A 402 0.53 -7.34 7.48
N LYS A 403 1.34 -6.43 8.03
CA LYS A 403 0.87 -5.20 8.71
C LYS A 403 0.14 -4.27 7.74
N GLU A 404 0.73 -3.98 6.57
CA GLU A 404 0.13 -3.14 5.52
C GLU A 404 -1.26 -3.63 5.09
N ARG A 405 -1.46 -4.95 5.00
CA ARG A 405 -2.75 -5.55 4.60
C ARG A 405 -3.76 -5.72 5.73
N SER A 406 -3.38 -5.45 6.98
CA SER A 406 -4.21 -5.73 8.15
C SER A 406 -5.03 -4.54 8.67
N VAL A 407 -4.77 -3.32 8.19
CA VAL A 407 -5.42 -2.11 8.73
C VAL A 407 -6.87 -1.98 8.21
N PRO A 408 -7.90 -2.08 9.07
CA PRO A 408 -9.29 -1.92 8.65
C PRO A 408 -9.53 -0.55 7.99
N GLY A 409 -10.35 -0.52 6.95
CA GLY A 409 -10.81 0.71 6.31
C GLY A 409 -9.77 1.40 5.42
N VAL A 410 -8.57 0.83 5.27
CA VAL A 410 -7.53 1.35 4.37
C VAL A 410 -7.42 0.44 3.16
N THR A 411 -7.55 1.00 1.96
CA THR A 411 -7.30 0.31 0.69
C THR A 411 -6.25 1.09 -0.11
N PRO A 412 -5.81 0.61 -1.30
CA PRO A 412 -4.93 1.41 -2.15
C PRO A 412 -5.52 2.76 -2.62
N ASN A 413 -6.85 2.94 -2.59
CA ASN A 413 -7.53 4.10 -3.15
C ASN A 413 -8.45 4.86 -2.16
N GLN A 414 -8.66 4.35 -0.95
CA GLN A 414 -9.50 5.03 0.04
C GLN A 414 -9.08 4.78 1.49
N VAL A 415 -9.48 5.71 2.37
CA VAL A 415 -9.54 5.54 3.82
C VAL A 415 -10.97 5.78 4.27
N LEU A 416 -11.54 4.83 5.00
CA LEU A 416 -12.94 4.79 5.37
C LEU A 416 -13.15 5.23 6.82
N PHE A 417 -14.02 6.20 7.07
CA PHE A 417 -14.45 6.62 8.39
C PHE A 417 -15.93 6.34 8.59
N GLY A 418 -16.34 6.16 9.85
CA GLY A 418 -17.73 5.96 10.26
C GLY A 418 -18.25 7.13 11.09
N SER A 419 -19.54 7.41 11.00
CA SER A 419 -20.22 8.45 11.77
C SER A 419 -21.59 7.99 12.22
N SER A 420 -21.94 8.24 13.49
CA SER A 420 -23.29 8.07 14.03
C SER A 420 -23.77 9.42 14.54
N LEU A 421 -24.84 9.94 13.94
CA LEU A 421 -25.31 11.32 14.11
C LEU A 421 -26.83 11.37 14.14
N ALA A 422 -27.40 12.41 14.74
CA ALA A 422 -28.81 12.74 14.57
C ALA A 422 -29.03 13.38 13.19
N LEU A 423 -29.43 12.59 12.19
CA LEU A 423 -29.72 13.06 10.83
C LEU A 423 -31.22 13.34 10.62
N GLY A 424 -32.05 12.95 11.59
CA GLY A 424 -33.48 13.25 11.63
C GLY A 424 -33.97 13.51 13.06
N GLY A 425 -35.28 13.70 13.20
CA GLY A 425 -35.93 13.89 14.50
C GLY A 425 -35.61 15.23 15.17
N HIS A 426 -35.80 15.29 16.49
CA HIS A 426 -35.78 16.52 17.29
C HIS A 426 -34.39 17.19 17.42
N ALA A 427 -33.32 16.51 17.01
CA ALA A 427 -31.95 17.02 17.00
C ALA A 427 -31.32 16.96 15.59
N GLY A 428 -32.11 16.70 14.54
CA GLY A 428 -31.64 16.43 13.18
C GLY A 428 -30.80 17.56 12.57
N TYR A 429 -31.06 18.82 12.97
CA TYR A 429 -30.27 19.96 12.53
C TYR A 429 -28.80 19.82 12.94
N LEU A 430 -28.53 19.36 14.17
CA LEU A 430 -27.16 19.27 14.71
C LEU A 430 -26.31 18.28 13.91
N GLY A 431 -26.81 17.06 13.68
CA GLY A 431 -26.05 16.04 12.95
C GLY A 431 -25.95 16.33 11.46
N THR A 432 -27.02 16.83 10.84
CA THR A 432 -27.02 17.17 9.41
C THR A 432 -26.02 18.27 9.10
N GLN A 433 -26.05 19.39 9.84
CA GLN A 433 -25.13 20.50 9.58
C GLN A 433 -23.68 20.13 9.88
N THR A 434 -23.41 19.41 10.98
CA THR A 434 -22.06 18.91 11.31
C THR A 434 -21.51 18.04 10.16
N LEU A 435 -22.34 17.11 9.64
CA LEU A 435 -21.94 16.24 8.54
C LEU A 435 -21.70 17.01 7.24
N HIS A 436 -22.60 17.92 6.87
CA HIS A 436 -22.49 18.70 5.64
C HIS A 436 -21.24 19.59 5.64
N GLY A 437 -20.95 20.26 6.76
CA GLY A 437 -19.73 21.04 6.89
C GLY A 437 -18.46 20.21 6.79
N ALA A 438 -18.43 19.03 7.42
CA ALA A 438 -17.30 18.12 7.32
C ALA A 438 -17.11 17.59 5.88
N LEU A 439 -18.20 17.11 5.26
CA LEU A 439 -18.18 16.57 3.90
C LEU A 439 -17.85 17.64 2.86
N ALA A 440 -18.22 18.90 3.05
CA ALA A 440 -17.85 19.98 2.14
C ALA A 440 -16.32 20.10 1.99
N TYR A 441 -15.56 19.94 3.08
CA TYR A 441 -14.10 19.94 3.01
C TYR A 441 -13.53 18.62 2.45
N LEU A 442 -14.07 17.48 2.88
CA LEU A 442 -13.58 16.17 2.42
C LEU A 442 -13.83 15.96 0.92
N ASN A 443 -14.96 16.42 0.39
CA ASN A 443 -15.26 16.38 -1.04
C ASN A 443 -14.27 17.23 -1.84
N PHE A 444 -13.94 18.43 -1.36
CA PHE A 444 -12.89 19.26 -1.97
C PHE A 444 -11.54 18.53 -2.00
N VAL A 445 -11.11 17.93 -0.88
CA VAL A 445 -9.85 17.18 -0.82
C VAL A 445 -9.85 15.97 -1.79
N ASN A 446 -10.98 15.26 -1.87
CA ASN A 446 -11.12 14.10 -2.75
C ASN A 446 -11.08 14.46 -4.24
N GLU A 447 -11.64 15.60 -4.64
CA GLU A 447 -11.52 16.11 -6.01
C GLU A 447 -10.07 16.46 -6.39
N HIS A 448 -9.25 16.85 -5.41
CA HIS A 448 -7.84 17.20 -5.60
C HIS A 448 -6.89 16.00 -5.39
N GLY A 449 -7.37 14.78 -5.62
CA GLY A 449 -6.56 13.55 -5.57
C GLY A 449 -6.48 12.87 -4.20
N GLY A 450 -7.16 13.41 -3.18
CA GLY A 450 -7.18 12.84 -1.85
C GLY A 450 -5.85 13.01 -1.10
N ILE A 451 -5.64 12.18 -0.08
CA ILE A 451 -4.41 12.19 0.74
C ILE A 451 -3.59 10.95 0.42
N HIS A 452 -2.33 11.15 0.02
CA HIS A 452 -1.42 10.08 -0.42
C HIS A 452 -2.01 9.19 -1.52
N GLY A 453 -2.84 9.78 -2.40
CA GLY A 453 -3.54 9.08 -3.49
C GLY A 453 -4.79 8.31 -3.06
N ARG A 454 -5.28 8.51 -1.83
CA ARG A 454 -6.50 7.88 -1.30
C ARG A 454 -7.59 8.89 -1.05
N LYS A 455 -8.81 8.58 -1.47
CA LYS A 455 -10.01 9.34 -1.12
C LYS A 455 -10.42 9.07 0.33
N ILE A 456 -10.93 10.06 1.03
CA ILE A 456 -11.50 9.94 2.37
C ILE A 456 -13.01 9.76 2.22
N LYS A 457 -13.56 8.65 2.69
CA LYS A 457 -15.00 8.37 2.64
C LYS A 457 -15.56 8.27 4.04
N VAL A 458 -16.72 8.91 4.30
CA VAL A 458 -17.45 8.78 5.56
C VAL A 458 -18.74 8.01 5.30
N ILE A 459 -18.99 6.96 6.08
CA ILE A 459 -20.30 6.29 6.17
C ILE A 459 -21.01 6.88 7.37
N ALA A 460 -22.16 7.51 7.15
CA ALA A 460 -22.96 8.10 8.21
C ALA A 460 -24.26 7.29 8.41
N TYR A 461 -24.55 6.94 9.66
CA TYR A 461 -25.82 6.36 10.07
C TYR A 461 -26.57 7.34 10.98
N ASP A 462 -27.89 7.37 10.82
CA ASP A 462 -28.77 8.12 11.71
C ASP A 462 -28.92 7.36 13.03
N ASP A 463 -28.53 7.99 14.15
CA ASP A 463 -28.90 7.52 15.49
C ASP A 463 -30.13 8.22 16.06
N GLY A 464 -30.61 9.31 15.46
CA GLY A 464 -31.74 10.08 15.98
C GLY A 464 -31.50 10.66 17.38
N TYR A 465 -30.24 10.84 17.80
CA TYR A 465 -29.84 11.20 19.16
C TYR A 465 -30.25 10.16 20.24
N ASP A 466 -30.32 8.88 19.83
CA ASP A 466 -30.65 7.73 20.68
C ASP A 466 -29.41 6.88 21.00
N PRO A 467 -29.02 6.71 22.28
CA PRO A 467 -27.81 5.97 22.66
C PRO A 467 -27.80 4.50 22.23
N PRO A 468 -28.87 3.70 22.42
CA PRO A 468 -28.91 2.33 21.89
C PRO A 468 -28.66 2.24 20.38
N ARG A 469 -29.23 3.15 19.58
CA ARG A 469 -28.97 3.20 18.14
C ARG A 469 -27.53 3.59 17.83
N CYS A 470 -26.94 4.55 18.56
CA CYS A 470 -25.53 4.91 18.43
C CYS A 470 -24.59 3.72 18.69
N ILE A 471 -24.85 2.93 19.74
CA ILE A 471 -24.07 1.70 20.04
C ILE A 471 -24.14 0.72 18.86
N SER A 472 -25.36 0.43 18.36
CA SER A 472 -25.58 -0.48 17.24
C SER A 472 -24.90 0.00 15.95
N ASN A 473 -25.04 1.28 15.62
CA ASN A 473 -24.37 1.90 14.48
C ASN A 473 -22.85 1.78 14.61
N THR A 474 -22.30 2.02 15.80
CA THR A 474 -20.85 1.95 16.06
C THR A 474 -20.32 0.53 15.94
N GLN A 475 -21.03 -0.47 16.49
CA GLN A 475 -20.69 -1.88 16.31
C GLN A 475 -20.68 -2.27 14.83
N ARG A 476 -21.70 -1.86 14.08
CA ARG A 476 -21.78 -2.09 12.64
C ARG A 476 -20.60 -1.45 11.89
N LEU A 477 -20.29 -0.19 12.18
CA LEU A 477 -19.18 0.53 11.55
C LEU A 477 -17.85 -0.17 11.77
N ILE A 478 -17.60 -0.68 12.98
CA ILE A 478 -16.35 -1.37 13.34
C ILE A 478 -16.31 -2.78 12.74
N GLU A 479 -17.37 -3.57 12.93
CA GLU A 479 -17.35 -5.01 12.66
C GLU A 479 -17.67 -5.34 11.19
N LYS A 480 -18.66 -4.65 10.60
CA LYS A 480 -19.16 -4.93 9.26
C LYS A 480 -18.57 -4.01 8.22
N ASP A 481 -18.63 -2.70 8.45
CA ASP A 481 -18.10 -1.72 7.50
C ASP A 481 -16.57 -1.62 7.59
N ARG A 482 -15.98 -2.15 8.68
CA ARG A 482 -14.54 -2.24 8.92
C ARG A 482 -13.86 -0.89 8.75
N VAL A 483 -14.42 0.17 9.31
CA VAL A 483 -13.88 1.53 9.18
C VAL A 483 -12.49 1.65 9.82
N PHE A 484 -11.68 2.55 9.28
CA PHE A 484 -10.38 2.93 9.82
C PHE A 484 -10.54 3.68 11.14
N GLY A 485 -11.45 4.66 11.18
CA GLY A 485 -11.76 5.45 12.38
C GLY A 485 -13.22 5.89 12.41
N LEU A 486 -13.64 6.46 13.54
CA LEU A 486 -14.92 7.11 13.75
C LEU A 486 -14.73 8.63 13.70
N PHE A 487 -15.74 9.35 13.27
CA PHE A 487 -15.63 10.77 12.96
C PHE A 487 -16.94 11.52 13.17
N CYS A 488 -16.85 12.72 13.76
CA CYS A 488 -17.92 13.71 13.88
C CYS A 488 -19.16 13.33 14.71
N TYR A 489 -19.11 12.31 15.58
CA TYR A 489 -20.27 11.89 16.40
C TYR A 489 -20.93 13.05 17.16
N VAL A 490 -22.26 13.03 17.28
CA VAL A 490 -23.05 14.12 17.88
C VAL A 490 -23.72 13.65 19.15
N GLY A 491 -23.54 14.42 20.23
CA GLY A 491 -24.28 14.25 21.47
C GLY A 491 -23.51 13.58 22.61
N THR A 492 -23.77 14.03 23.84
CA THR A 492 -23.17 13.44 25.05
C THR A 492 -23.74 12.06 25.38
N PRO A 493 -25.07 11.87 25.54
CA PRO A 493 -25.60 10.56 25.94
C PRO A 493 -25.31 9.46 24.90
N THR A 494 -25.17 9.81 23.63
CA THR A 494 -24.77 8.88 22.56
C THR A 494 -23.27 8.56 22.60
N SER A 495 -22.41 9.56 22.78
CA SER A 495 -20.96 9.37 22.71
C SER A 495 -20.35 8.75 23.96
N VAL A 496 -20.94 8.96 25.13
CA VAL A 496 -20.47 8.35 26.39
C VAL A 496 -20.61 6.84 26.36
N GLU A 497 -21.71 6.32 25.82
CA GLU A 497 -21.99 4.88 25.78
C GLU A 497 -21.03 4.09 24.88
N ILE A 498 -20.39 4.73 23.91
CA ILE A 498 -19.47 4.08 22.98
C ILE A 498 -18.00 4.16 23.41
N ILE A 499 -17.68 4.85 24.51
CA ILE A 499 -16.31 4.92 25.05
C ILE A 499 -15.71 3.52 25.24
N PRO A 500 -16.38 2.55 25.90
CA PRO A 500 -15.81 1.22 26.12
C PRO A 500 -15.56 0.47 24.79
N LEU A 501 -16.42 0.68 23.79
CA LEU A 501 -16.28 0.06 22.49
C LEU A 501 -15.08 0.64 21.72
N VAL A 502 -14.94 1.96 21.72
CA VAL A 502 -13.83 2.68 21.08
C VAL A 502 -12.47 2.28 21.65
N GLU A 503 -12.36 2.27 22.99
CA GLU A 503 -11.11 1.93 23.68
C GLU A 503 -10.75 0.44 23.54
N ARG A 504 -11.75 -0.46 23.65
CA ARG A 504 -11.52 -1.91 23.50
C ARG A 504 -11.09 -2.28 22.10
N GLU A 505 -11.75 -1.73 21.09
CA GLU A 505 -11.47 -2.03 19.67
C GLU A 505 -10.33 -1.17 19.10
N LYS A 506 -9.80 -0.24 19.89
CA LYS A 506 -8.70 0.66 19.53
C LYS A 506 -8.97 1.39 18.22
N VAL A 507 -10.15 2.02 18.11
CA VAL A 507 -10.61 2.71 16.89
C VAL A 507 -10.54 4.21 17.16
N PRO A 508 -9.76 5.03 16.42
CA PRO A 508 -9.69 6.46 16.67
C PRO A 508 -11.04 7.12 16.39
N LEU A 509 -11.52 7.92 17.34
CA LEU A 509 -12.71 8.75 17.26
C LEU A 509 -12.30 10.22 17.33
N LEU A 510 -12.50 10.97 16.25
CA LEU A 510 -12.12 12.37 16.14
C LEU A 510 -13.33 13.29 15.93
N GLY A 511 -13.31 14.45 16.60
CA GLY A 511 -14.18 15.58 16.26
C GLY A 511 -15.61 15.46 16.79
N LEU A 512 -15.77 15.00 18.03
CA LEU A 512 -17.07 14.91 18.69
C LEU A 512 -17.76 16.28 18.80
N PHE A 513 -19.01 16.39 18.35
CA PHE A 513 -19.89 17.53 18.60
C PHE A 513 -20.51 17.39 20.00
N THR A 514 -19.67 17.50 21.03
CA THR A 514 -20.07 17.59 22.44
C THR A 514 -18.93 18.16 23.31
N GLY A 515 -19.30 19.01 24.25
CA GLY A 515 -18.43 19.60 25.26
C GLY A 515 -18.23 18.73 26.52
N ALA A 516 -18.75 17.50 26.57
CA ALA A 516 -18.80 16.73 27.81
C ALA A 516 -17.41 16.51 28.44
N HIS A 517 -17.29 16.75 29.74
CA HIS A 517 -16.02 16.66 30.46
C HIS A 517 -15.49 15.22 30.52
N ILE A 518 -16.39 14.24 30.65
CA ILE A 518 -16.02 12.80 30.67
C ILE A 518 -15.31 12.33 29.38
N LEU A 519 -15.42 13.04 28.26
CA LEU A 519 -14.70 12.72 27.01
C LEU A 519 -13.28 13.30 26.97
N ARG A 520 -12.90 14.08 27.98
CA ARG A 520 -11.63 14.83 28.05
C ARG A 520 -10.77 14.38 29.22
N GLU A 521 -11.40 14.21 30.40
CA GLU A 521 -10.70 13.82 31.63
C GLU A 521 -11.28 12.54 32.26
N PRO A 522 -10.43 11.59 32.71
CA PRO A 522 -9.03 11.48 32.32
C PRO A 522 -8.91 11.31 30.79
N THR A 523 -7.75 11.72 30.23
CA THR A 523 -7.47 11.64 28.79
C THR A 523 -7.67 10.22 28.26
N LYS A 524 -8.42 10.09 27.16
CA LYS A 524 -8.72 8.82 26.50
C LYS A 524 -7.94 8.74 25.19
N ARG A 525 -7.12 7.70 25.04
CA ARG A 525 -6.16 7.63 23.93
C ARG A 525 -6.84 7.65 22.56
N TYR A 526 -7.99 7.00 22.43
CA TYR A 526 -8.64 6.87 21.13
C TYR A 526 -9.68 7.95 20.87
N ILE A 527 -9.89 8.89 21.79
CA ILE A 527 -10.89 9.96 21.67
C ILE A 527 -10.19 11.31 21.60
N MET A 528 -10.37 12.01 20.48
CA MET A 528 -9.76 13.30 20.19
C MET A 528 -10.84 14.35 19.97
N ASN A 529 -10.90 15.34 20.86
CA ASN A 529 -11.88 16.42 20.85
C ASN A 529 -11.25 17.66 20.22
N VAL A 530 -11.93 18.30 19.27
CA VAL A 530 -11.41 19.53 18.66
C VAL A 530 -11.90 20.76 19.40
N ARG A 531 -13.15 20.76 19.85
CA ARG A 531 -13.82 21.90 20.50
C ARG A 531 -13.55 22.03 22.01
N ALA A 532 -13.83 23.22 22.55
CA ALA A 532 -13.88 23.48 23.99
C ALA A 532 -15.01 22.68 24.70
N SER A 533 -14.84 22.47 25.99
CA SER A 533 -15.75 21.76 26.90
C SER A 533 -16.93 22.61 27.38
N TYR A 534 -17.99 21.94 27.86
CA TYR A 534 -19.10 22.63 28.53
C TYR A 534 -18.64 23.31 29.83
N TYR A 535 -17.59 22.79 30.47
CA TYR A 535 -17.03 23.41 31.67
C TYR A 535 -16.39 24.76 31.34
N GLU A 536 -15.68 24.86 30.23
CA GLU A 536 -15.12 26.13 29.74
C GLU A 536 -16.23 27.09 29.31
N GLU A 537 -17.25 26.62 28.61
CA GLU A 537 -18.41 27.46 28.20
C GLU A 537 -19.17 28.00 29.41
N THR A 538 -19.52 27.13 30.37
CA THR A 538 -20.25 27.54 31.58
C THR A 538 -19.39 28.38 32.51
N ALA A 539 -18.08 28.11 32.64
CA ALA A 539 -17.18 28.98 33.38
C ALA A 539 -17.08 30.39 32.77
N ALA A 540 -17.00 30.47 31.45
CA ALA A 540 -17.00 31.74 30.75
C ALA A 540 -18.33 32.49 30.95
N ALA A 541 -19.47 31.78 30.87
CA ALA A 541 -20.79 32.38 31.06
C ALA A 541 -20.98 32.88 32.50
N ILE A 542 -20.59 32.10 33.50
CA ILE A 542 -20.66 32.52 34.90
C ILE A 542 -19.74 33.70 35.16
N LYS A 543 -18.49 33.67 34.67
CA LYS A 543 -17.61 34.84 34.75
C LYS A 543 -18.30 36.09 34.20
N HIS A 544 -18.92 35.98 33.02
CA HIS A 544 -19.61 37.10 32.40
C HIS A 544 -20.78 37.62 33.25
N PHE A 545 -21.58 36.71 33.80
CA PHE A 545 -22.70 37.07 34.67
C PHE A 545 -22.26 37.78 35.95
N ILE A 546 -21.24 37.27 36.63
CA ILE A 546 -20.81 37.81 37.92
C ILE A 546 -19.94 39.07 37.75
N GLU A 547 -18.93 39.02 36.88
CA GLU A 547 -17.92 40.07 36.79
C GLU A 547 -18.40 41.26 35.94
N ASP A 548 -19.07 41.02 34.81
CA ASP A 548 -19.41 42.10 33.88
C ASP A 548 -20.84 42.60 34.04
N LEU A 549 -21.78 41.68 34.30
CA LEU A 549 -23.20 42.02 34.46
C LEU A 549 -23.63 42.16 35.92
N HIS A 550 -22.78 41.76 36.87
CA HIS A 550 -23.03 41.81 38.31
C HIS A 550 -24.31 41.06 38.78
N LEU A 551 -24.71 40.02 38.05
CA LEU A 551 -25.86 39.15 38.36
C LEU A 551 -25.40 38.03 39.28
N LYS A 552 -26.07 37.81 40.42
CA LYS A 552 -25.66 36.77 41.40
C LYS A 552 -26.67 35.63 41.52
N LYS A 553 -27.92 35.84 41.10
CA LYS A 553 -28.97 34.82 41.14
C LYS A 553 -29.02 34.06 39.82
N VAL A 554 -28.17 33.05 39.69
CA VAL A 554 -28.11 32.22 38.48
C VAL A 554 -28.90 30.94 38.65
N ALA A 555 -29.83 30.65 37.75
CA ALA A 555 -30.53 29.36 37.67
C ALA A 555 -29.99 28.51 36.52
N VAL A 556 -30.28 27.21 36.54
CA VAL A 556 -29.89 26.28 35.46
C VAL A 556 -31.12 25.55 34.94
N PHE A 557 -31.31 25.60 33.62
CA PHE A 557 -32.29 24.79 32.90
C PHE A 557 -31.55 23.74 32.05
N TYR A 558 -31.80 22.45 32.23
CA TYR A 558 -30.97 21.41 31.61
C TYR A 558 -31.77 20.19 31.11
N GLN A 559 -31.26 19.51 30.08
CA GLN A 559 -31.79 18.23 29.64
C GLN A 559 -31.51 17.15 30.68
N ASP A 560 -32.50 16.37 31.08
CA ASP A 560 -32.39 15.36 32.14
C ASP A 560 -31.70 14.08 31.66
N ASP A 561 -30.42 14.20 31.34
CA ASP A 561 -29.51 13.12 30.98
C ASP A 561 -28.04 13.54 31.14
N ALA A 562 -27.12 12.68 30.66
CA ALA A 562 -25.68 12.94 30.72
C ALA A 562 -25.24 14.27 30.10
N TYR A 563 -25.96 14.83 29.11
CA TYR A 563 -25.63 16.14 28.55
C TYR A 563 -25.95 17.26 29.52
N GLY A 564 -27.20 17.36 29.97
CA GLY A 564 -27.60 18.46 30.85
C GLY A 564 -26.95 18.38 32.23
N LEU A 565 -26.72 17.17 32.75
CA LEU A 565 -26.00 16.97 34.01
C LEU A 565 -24.54 17.42 33.94
N ASP A 566 -23.84 17.23 32.81
CA ASP A 566 -22.46 17.70 32.63
C ASP A 566 -22.40 19.23 32.63
N GLY A 567 -23.29 19.91 31.89
CA GLY A 567 -23.37 21.37 31.89
C GLY A 567 -23.83 21.96 33.24
N LEU A 568 -24.77 21.30 33.94
CA LEU A 568 -25.15 21.66 35.30
C LEU A 568 -23.93 21.60 36.23
N LYS A 569 -23.17 20.51 36.18
CA LYS A 569 -21.97 20.35 37.00
C LYS A 569 -20.91 21.41 36.72
N GLY A 570 -20.66 21.71 35.44
CA GLY A 570 -19.76 22.80 35.02
C GLY A 570 -20.21 24.14 35.59
N THR A 571 -21.51 24.42 35.53
CA THR A 571 -22.10 25.65 36.08
C THR A 571 -21.95 25.74 37.60
N GLU A 572 -22.21 24.65 38.33
CA GLU A 572 -22.02 24.59 39.79
C GLU A 572 -20.55 24.82 40.19
N LEU A 573 -19.62 24.19 39.47
CA LEU A 573 -18.18 24.38 39.72
C LEU A 573 -17.74 25.82 39.45
N ALA A 574 -18.28 26.45 38.40
CA ALA A 574 -17.98 27.83 38.07
C ALA A 574 -18.55 28.81 39.11
N LEU A 575 -19.81 28.62 39.54
CA LEU A 575 -20.44 29.44 40.59
C LEU A 575 -19.73 29.31 41.94
N LYS A 576 -19.27 28.10 42.29
CA LYS A 576 -18.54 27.85 43.54
C LYS A 576 -17.28 28.69 43.68
N LYS A 577 -16.64 29.11 42.57
CA LYS A 577 -15.48 30.02 42.59
C LYS A 577 -15.79 31.42 43.12
N TYR A 578 -17.06 31.81 43.09
CA TYR A 578 -17.57 33.07 43.62
C TYR A 578 -18.38 32.86 44.91
N ASP A 579 -18.25 31.69 45.56
CA ASP A 579 -19.04 31.28 46.72
C ASP A 579 -20.56 31.30 46.47
N LEU A 580 -20.97 31.05 45.21
CA LEU A 580 -22.38 30.97 44.80
C LEU A 580 -22.80 29.54 44.47
N THR A 581 -24.10 29.32 44.49
CA THR A 581 -24.76 28.08 44.02
C THR A 581 -25.96 28.45 43.13
N PRO A 582 -26.44 27.53 42.27
CA PRO A 582 -27.65 27.79 41.49
C PRO A 582 -28.85 28.09 42.40
N VAL A 583 -29.56 29.19 42.16
CA VAL A 583 -30.75 29.57 42.95
C VAL A 583 -31.97 28.70 42.64
N ALA A 584 -31.99 28.08 41.46
CA ALA A 584 -32.97 27.08 41.06
C ALA A 584 -32.42 26.18 39.96
N LYS A 585 -33.02 24.99 39.85
CA LYS A 585 -32.73 24.00 38.81
C LYS A 585 -34.04 23.55 38.17
N GLY A 586 -34.15 23.68 36.85
CA GLY A 586 -35.25 23.14 36.07
C GLY A 586 -34.73 22.14 35.04
N SER A 587 -35.50 21.10 34.74
CA SER A 587 -35.11 20.12 33.72
C SER A 587 -36.24 19.77 32.76
N TYR A 588 -35.89 19.12 31.65
CA TYR A 588 -36.82 18.52 30.70
C TYR A 588 -36.26 17.18 30.17
N ILE A 589 -37.14 16.27 29.75
CA ILE A 589 -36.73 14.94 29.26
C ILE A 589 -36.23 15.05 27.80
N ARG A 590 -35.10 14.41 27.48
CA ARG A 590 -34.56 14.37 26.11
C ARG A 590 -35.64 13.98 25.09
N GLY A 591 -35.76 14.76 24.02
CA GLY A 591 -36.71 14.51 22.94
C GLY A 591 -38.15 14.92 23.22
N THR A 592 -38.44 15.51 24.39
CA THR A 592 -39.75 16.08 24.70
C THR A 592 -39.70 17.61 24.74
N MET A 593 -40.88 18.23 24.87
CA MET A 593 -41.05 19.68 24.99
C MET A 593 -41.51 20.07 26.40
N ASP A 594 -41.34 19.21 27.40
CA ASP A 594 -41.95 19.35 28.73
C ASP A 594 -41.12 20.28 29.63
N VAL A 595 -41.21 21.58 29.36
CA VAL A 595 -40.36 22.61 29.99
C VAL A 595 -41.07 23.34 31.12
N GLU A 596 -42.38 23.23 31.22
CA GLU A 596 -43.26 24.02 32.08
C GLU A 596 -42.89 23.89 33.57
N LYS A 597 -42.74 22.65 34.07
CA LYS A 597 -42.40 22.42 35.49
C LYS A 597 -41.05 23.01 35.86
N GLY A 598 -40.05 22.84 34.99
CA GLY A 598 -38.72 23.42 35.17
C GLY A 598 -38.76 24.95 35.15
N LEU A 599 -39.56 25.53 34.25
CA LEU A 599 -39.77 26.97 34.16
C LEU A 599 -40.46 27.54 35.42
N ASP A 600 -41.54 26.92 35.89
CA ASP A 600 -42.27 27.36 37.07
C ASP A 600 -41.35 27.45 38.30
N HIS A 601 -40.48 26.45 38.48
CA HIS A 601 -39.51 26.42 39.56
C HIS A 601 -38.46 27.54 39.43
N ILE A 602 -37.98 27.82 38.21
CA ILE A 602 -37.00 28.88 37.97
C ILE A 602 -37.63 30.28 38.15
N ILE A 603 -38.85 30.51 37.67
CA ILE A 603 -39.58 31.78 37.88
C ILE A 603 -39.71 32.09 39.37
N ALA A 604 -40.09 31.09 40.17
CA ALA A 604 -40.27 31.26 41.62
C ALA A 604 -38.99 31.66 42.37
N SER A 605 -37.81 31.41 41.81
CA SER A 605 -36.52 31.74 42.43
C SER A 605 -36.09 33.20 42.28
N GLY A 606 -36.71 33.95 41.35
CA GLY A 606 -36.28 35.30 41.02
C GLY A 606 -34.88 35.36 40.41
N ALA A 607 -34.51 34.37 39.61
CA ALA A 607 -33.21 34.32 38.94
C ALA A 607 -33.03 35.52 37.99
N GLU A 608 -31.82 36.07 38.00
CA GLU A 608 -31.37 37.19 37.17
C GLU A 608 -30.77 36.70 35.84
N ALA A 609 -30.21 35.48 35.86
CA ALA A 609 -29.69 34.81 34.69
C ALA A 609 -30.04 33.31 34.70
N VAL A 610 -30.17 32.71 33.52
CA VAL A 610 -30.44 31.28 33.35
C VAL A 610 -29.42 30.67 32.39
N VAL A 611 -28.62 29.73 32.88
CA VAL A 611 -27.77 28.88 32.04
C VAL A 611 -28.62 27.73 31.51
N MET A 612 -28.68 27.60 30.19
CA MET A 612 -29.50 26.63 29.48
C MET A 612 -28.63 25.59 28.79
N VAL A 613 -28.83 24.32 29.15
CA VAL A 613 -28.10 23.15 28.65
C VAL A 613 -29.11 22.20 28.00
N GLY A 614 -29.58 22.58 26.82
CA GLY A 614 -30.61 21.88 26.07
C GLY A 614 -30.40 21.96 24.56
N THR A 615 -31.35 21.42 23.80
CA THR A 615 -31.41 21.55 22.33
C THR A 615 -32.34 22.70 21.93
N TYR A 616 -32.22 23.17 20.67
CA TYR A 616 -32.92 24.36 20.17
C TYR A 616 -34.43 24.40 20.44
N ASP A 617 -35.17 23.30 20.25
CA ASP A 617 -36.64 23.29 20.39
C ASP A 617 -37.11 23.51 21.85
N PRO A 618 -36.69 22.69 22.85
CA PRO A 618 -37.02 22.92 24.25
C PRO A 618 -36.54 24.26 24.79
N CYS A 619 -35.32 24.69 24.43
CA CYS A 619 -34.81 26.00 24.85
C CYS A 619 -35.66 27.15 24.27
N ALA A 620 -36.05 27.07 23.00
CA ALA A 620 -36.91 28.07 22.38
C ALA A 620 -38.28 28.14 23.07
N LYS A 621 -38.90 26.98 23.38
CA LYS A 621 -40.17 26.93 24.11
C LYS A 621 -40.04 27.53 25.51
N PHE A 622 -38.99 27.19 26.24
CA PHE A 622 -38.72 27.71 27.58
C PHE A 622 -38.63 29.24 27.57
N ILE A 623 -37.82 29.81 26.66
CA ILE A 623 -37.62 31.27 26.56
C ILE A 623 -38.92 31.98 26.19
N LYS A 624 -39.66 31.49 25.18
CA LYS A 624 -40.93 32.10 24.77
C LYS A 624 -41.95 32.11 25.90
N LEU A 625 -42.08 31.00 26.61
CA LEU A 625 -43.01 30.86 27.72
C LEU A 625 -42.59 31.70 28.94
N ALA A 626 -41.28 31.82 29.20
CA ALA A 626 -40.75 32.71 30.22
C ALA A 626 -41.12 34.18 29.93
N LYS A 627 -40.83 34.65 28.71
CA LYS A 627 -41.14 36.01 28.27
C LYS A 627 -42.64 36.29 28.29
N SER A 628 -43.48 35.35 27.83
CA SER A 628 -44.95 35.50 27.87
C SER A 628 -45.51 35.57 29.29
N ARG A 629 -44.77 35.07 30.29
CA ARG A 629 -45.12 35.13 31.72
C ARG A 629 -44.46 36.31 32.44
N GLY A 630 -43.86 37.25 31.71
CA GLY A 630 -43.20 38.43 32.26
C GLY A 630 -41.85 38.15 32.92
N PHE A 631 -41.28 36.96 32.73
CA PHE A 631 -39.97 36.59 33.26
C PHE A 631 -38.90 36.69 32.17
N ASN A 632 -38.01 37.68 32.27
CA ASN A 632 -37.01 37.98 31.25
C ASN A 632 -35.59 38.14 31.85
N PRO A 633 -35.01 37.09 32.45
CA PRO A 633 -33.62 37.08 32.89
C PRO A 633 -32.65 37.12 31.69
N VAL A 634 -31.36 37.24 31.96
CA VAL A 634 -30.34 36.98 30.94
C VAL A 634 -30.32 35.47 30.63
N PHE A 635 -30.82 35.10 29.45
CA PHE A 635 -30.75 33.72 28.97
C PHE A 635 -29.40 33.46 28.29
N HIS A 636 -28.72 32.41 28.71
CA HIS A 636 -27.49 31.91 28.08
C HIS A 636 -27.65 30.45 27.68
N ASN A 637 -27.28 30.08 26.46
CA ASN A 637 -27.21 28.69 26.01
C ASN A 637 -25.76 28.29 25.70
N VAL A 638 -25.41 27.04 25.99
CA VAL A 638 -24.15 26.44 25.50
C VAL A 638 -24.25 26.08 24.01
N SER A 639 -23.11 25.97 23.34
CA SER A 639 -23.01 25.76 21.87
C SER A 639 -23.81 24.59 21.31
N PHE A 640 -23.96 23.50 22.07
CA PHE A 640 -24.68 22.31 21.60
C PHE A 640 -26.16 22.58 21.30
N VAL A 641 -26.73 23.69 21.77
CA VAL A 641 -28.10 24.10 21.44
C VAL A 641 -28.34 24.25 19.94
N GLY A 642 -27.29 24.52 19.15
CA GLY A 642 -27.40 24.86 17.73
C GLY A 642 -27.90 26.29 17.57
N GLY A 643 -27.03 27.26 17.88
CA GLY A 643 -27.41 28.66 18.04
C GLY A 643 -28.19 29.28 16.87
N ASP A 644 -27.83 28.98 15.62
CA ASP A 644 -28.53 29.50 14.44
C ASP A 644 -29.98 28.99 14.36
N GLU A 645 -30.20 27.70 14.65
CA GLU A 645 -31.54 27.10 14.67
C GLU A 645 -32.35 27.60 15.86
N LEU A 646 -31.71 27.79 17.03
CA LEU A 646 -32.34 28.45 18.18
C LEU A 646 -32.81 29.87 17.82
N ALA A 647 -31.95 30.67 17.19
CA ALA A 647 -32.29 32.04 16.77
C ALA A 647 -33.48 32.05 15.79
N ARG A 648 -33.48 31.13 14.82
CA ARG A 648 -34.59 30.96 13.88
C ARG A 648 -35.90 30.59 14.58
N LYS A 649 -35.85 29.69 15.56
CA LYS A 649 -37.03 29.24 16.32
C LYS A 649 -37.58 30.33 17.22
N LEU A 650 -36.70 31.14 17.82
CA LEU A 650 -37.07 32.24 18.70
C LEU A 650 -37.67 33.43 17.95
N GLY A 651 -37.14 33.77 16.77
CA GLY A 651 -37.57 34.98 16.06
C GLY A 651 -37.34 36.23 16.93
N ALA A 652 -38.33 37.11 17.03
CA ALA A 652 -38.25 38.32 17.83
C ALA A 652 -38.04 38.04 19.34
N ASP A 653 -38.54 36.90 19.84
CA ASP A 653 -38.32 36.49 21.23
C ASP A 653 -36.85 36.12 21.50
N GLY A 654 -36.00 36.05 20.47
CA GLY A 654 -34.58 35.77 20.60
C GLY A 654 -33.76 36.97 21.05
N GLU A 655 -34.28 38.19 20.93
CA GLU A 655 -33.49 39.39 21.22
C GLU A 655 -32.87 39.33 22.62
N GLY A 656 -31.55 39.53 22.66
CA GLY A 656 -30.75 39.54 23.88
C GLY A 656 -30.27 38.17 24.38
N VAL A 657 -30.77 37.07 23.83
CA VAL A 657 -30.35 35.71 24.23
C VAL A 657 -28.90 35.47 23.82
N ILE A 658 -28.10 35.02 24.78
CA ILE A 658 -26.67 34.76 24.61
C ILE A 658 -26.46 33.28 24.27
N VAL A 659 -25.54 32.99 23.37
CA VAL A 659 -25.08 31.64 23.04
C VAL A 659 -23.55 31.64 23.04
N THR A 660 -22.94 30.76 23.84
CA THR A 660 -21.51 30.47 23.71
C THR A 660 -21.27 29.56 22.52
N GLN A 661 -20.22 29.84 21.74
CA GLN A 661 -19.81 29.10 20.56
C GLN A 661 -18.38 28.59 20.76
N VAL A 662 -18.06 27.48 20.09
CA VAL A 662 -16.71 26.88 20.13
C VAL A 662 -15.92 27.07 18.84
N VAL A 663 -16.51 27.79 17.88
CA VAL A 663 -15.87 28.29 16.67
C VAL A 663 -16.23 29.76 16.48
N PRO A 664 -15.37 30.56 15.83
CA PRO A 664 -15.70 31.96 15.55
C PRO A 664 -16.83 32.08 14.52
N PRO A 665 -17.45 33.27 14.38
CA PRO A 665 -18.53 33.50 13.42
C PRO A 665 -18.13 33.11 11.99
N PRO A 666 -18.90 32.24 11.30
CA PRO A 666 -18.60 31.82 9.94
C PRO A 666 -18.74 32.95 8.90
N GLU A 667 -19.35 34.08 9.26
CA GLU A 667 -19.49 35.28 8.43
C GLU A 667 -18.22 36.15 8.41
N ALA A 668 -17.27 35.94 9.33
CA ALA A 668 -16.02 36.71 9.44
C ALA A 668 -14.98 36.37 8.34
N ARG A 669 -15.44 36.28 7.09
CA ARG A 669 -14.72 35.74 5.91
C ARG A 669 -13.53 36.57 5.47
N VAL A 670 -13.50 37.86 5.81
CA VAL A 670 -12.40 38.77 5.48
C VAL A 670 -11.18 38.48 6.37
N LEU A 671 -11.40 38.01 7.60
CA LEU A 671 -10.36 37.83 8.61
C LEU A 671 -9.92 36.37 8.75
N LEU A 672 -10.80 35.41 8.45
CA LEU A 672 -10.58 33.99 8.73
C LEU A 672 -10.60 33.13 7.44
N PRO A 673 -9.44 32.60 7.00
CA PRO A 673 -9.35 31.76 5.80
C PRO A 673 -10.27 30.53 5.84
N ALA A 674 -10.42 29.90 7.01
CA ALA A 674 -11.29 28.73 7.15
C ALA A 674 -12.77 29.08 6.97
N ALA A 675 -13.22 30.24 7.46
CA ALA A 675 -14.60 30.70 7.28
C ALA A 675 -14.90 31.01 5.81
N LYS A 676 -13.94 31.62 5.10
CA LYS A 676 -14.03 31.85 3.65
C LYS A 676 -14.12 30.55 2.87
N ASP A 677 -13.26 29.57 3.19
CA ASP A 677 -13.29 28.26 2.53
C ASP A 677 -14.57 27.50 2.85
N TYR A 678 -15.03 27.52 4.10
CA TYR A 678 -16.28 26.90 4.52
C TYR A 678 -17.46 27.44 3.71
N ALA A 679 -17.65 28.76 3.67
CA ALA A 679 -18.75 29.36 2.93
C ALA A 679 -18.72 29.02 1.42
N ARG A 680 -17.52 29.01 0.83
CA ARG A 680 -17.32 28.66 -0.59
C ARG A 680 -17.63 27.20 -0.87
N LEU A 681 -17.13 26.29 -0.03
CA LEU A 681 -17.26 24.85 -0.23
C LEU A 681 -18.66 24.36 0.14
N LEU A 682 -19.28 24.92 1.19
CA LEU A 682 -20.66 24.65 1.54
C LEU A 682 -21.58 25.03 0.38
N LYS A 683 -21.45 26.24 -0.18
CA LYS A 683 -22.23 26.66 -1.36
C LYS A 683 -22.04 25.73 -2.57
N LYS A 684 -20.86 25.14 -2.75
CA LYS A 684 -20.58 24.22 -3.86
C LYS A 684 -21.23 22.85 -3.66
N TYR A 685 -21.12 22.27 -2.46
CA TYR A 685 -21.50 20.88 -2.22
C TYR A 685 -22.89 20.72 -1.58
N TYR A 686 -23.35 21.74 -0.88
CA TYR A 686 -24.61 21.79 -0.13
C TYR A 686 -25.26 23.18 -0.31
N PRO A 687 -25.70 23.52 -1.54
CA PRO A 687 -26.18 24.88 -1.88
C PRO A 687 -27.43 25.33 -1.12
N GLU A 688 -28.19 24.38 -0.56
CA GLU A 688 -29.39 24.65 0.25
C GLU A 688 -29.05 25.07 1.68
N ASP A 689 -27.82 24.82 2.13
CA ASP A 689 -27.37 25.23 3.45
C ASP A 689 -26.75 26.64 3.42
N THR A 690 -26.92 27.34 4.53
CA THR A 690 -26.23 28.61 4.79
C THR A 690 -25.14 28.41 5.83
N PRO A 691 -24.04 29.16 5.77
CA PRO A 691 -23.01 29.09 6.80
C PRO A 691 -23.61 29.31 8.19
N ASN A 692 -23.24 28.43 9.11
CA ASN A 692 -23.75 28.34 10.48
C ASN A 692 -22.66 27.74 11.37
N PHE A 693 -22.76 27.93 12.70
CA PHE A 693 -21.72 27.52 13.64
C PHE A 693 -21.53 26.00 13.69
N VAL A 694 -22.63 25.24 13.63
CA VAL A 694 -22.63 23.77 13.72
C VAL A 694 -21.87 23.14 12.55
N GLY A 695 -22.21 23.51 11.32
CA GLY A 695 -21.50 23.03 10.14
C GLY A 695 -20.07 23.55 10.06
N PHE A 696 -19.81 24.76 10.56
CA PHE A 696 -18.43 25.25 10.59
C PHE A 696 -17.55 24.42 11.53
N GLU A 697 -18.06 23.96 12.67
CA GLU A 697 -17.34 23.02 13.53
C GLU A 697 -17.01 21.70 12.81
N GLY A 698 -18.00 21.11 12.13
CA GLY A 698 -17.77 19.91 11.30
C GLY A 698 -16.69 20.12 10.22
N PHE A 699 -16.68 21.30 9.60
CA PHE A 699 -15.66 21.69 8.62
C PHE A 699 -14.25 21.75 9.26
N ILE A 700 -14.11 22.33 10.44
CA ILE A 700 -12.84 22.37 11.18
C ILE A 700 -12.39 20.96 11.59
N ASN A 701 -13.30 20.11 12.05
CA ASN A 701 -13.01 18.71 12.37
C ASN A 701 -12.44 17.97 11.15
N ALA A 702 -12.99 18.21 9.95
CA ALA A 702 -12.49 17.63 8.71
C ALA A 702 -11.10 18.15 8.32
N LYS A 703 -10.78 19.43 8.61
CA LYS A 703 -9.43 19.97 8.39
C LYS A 703 -8.39 19.28 9.28
N ILE A 704 -8.72 19.01 10.53
CA ILE A 704 -7.85 18.29 11.47
C ILE A 704 -7.69 16.82 11.05
N LEU A 705 -8.77 16.16 10.65
CA LEU A 705 -8.74 14.80 10.11
C LEU A 705 -7.77 14.67 8.92
N VAL A 706 -7.89 15.59 7.95
CA VAL A 706 -7.06 15.61 6.75
C VAL A 706 -5.59 15.85 7.09
N GLU A 707 -5.31 16.74 8.03
CA GLU A 707 -3.93 16.99 8.47
C GLU A 707 -3.33 15.78 9.19
N GLY A 708 -4.10 15.11 10.07
CA GLY A 708 -3.66 13.87 10.71
C GLY A 708 -3.32 12.78 9.71
N LEU A 709 -4.18 12.55 8.71
CA LEU A 709 -3.91 11.57 7.63
C LEU A 709 -2.70 11.96 6.78
N ARG A 710 -2.50 13.26 6.54
CA ARG A 710 -1.34 13.76 5.79
C ARG A 710 -0.05 13.45 6.53
N ARG A 711 0.00 13.73 7.83
CA ARG A 711 1.17 13.50 8.70
C ARG A 711 1.44 12.02 8.96
N ALA A 712 0.41 11.20 9.09
CA ALA A 712 0.55 9.75 9.29
C ALA A 712 1.17 9.01 8.08
N GLY A 713 1.23 9.65 6.92
CA GLY A 713 1.89 9.11 5.73
C GLY A 713 1.06 8.09 4.95
N ARG A 714 1.68 7.49 3.93
CA ARG A 714 1.00 6.55 3.03
C ARG A 714 0.71 5.21 3.71
N ASP A 715 1.51 4.78 4.67
CA ASP A 715 1.33 3.50 5.35
C ASP A 715 0.59 3.68 6.68
N VAL A 716 -0.54 4.40 6.63
CA VAL A 716 -1.30 4.81 7.80
C VAL A 716 -1.81 3.61 8.61
N THR A 717 -1.57 3.66 9.91
CA THR A 717 -2.17 2.77 10.92
C THR A 717 -3.01 3.62 11.89
N ARG A 718 -3.88 2.99 12.69
CA ARG A 718 -4.70 3.70 13.68
C ARG A 718 -3.83 4.43 14.72
N GLU A 719 -2.81 3.76 15.25
CA GLU A 719 -1.84 4.39 16.18
C GLU A 719 -1.06 5.51 15.50
N GLY A 720 -0.53 5.27 14.30
CA GLY A 720 0.21 6.30 13.57
C GLY A 720 -0.64 7.52 13.21
N PHE A 721 -1.95 7.36 13.05
CA PHE A 721 -2.89 8.47 12.92
C PHE A 721 -3.08 9.25 14.22
N ILE A 722 -3.21 8.56 15.35
CA ILE A 722 -3.31 9.21 16.67
C ILE A 722 -2.03 9.99 16.98
N GLU A 723 -0.87 9.37 16.81
CA GLU A 723 0.44 10.02 16.99
C GLU A 723 0.60 11.24 16.06
N ALA A 724 0.10 11.14 14.82
CA ALA A 724 0.09 12.25 13.89
C ALA A 724 -0.81 13.41 14.36
N ILE A 725 -1.97 13.12 14.97
CA ILE A 725 -2.81 14.14 15.60
C ILE A 725 -2.12 14.72 16.85
N GLU A 726 -1.59 13.88 17.73
CA GLU A 726 -0.82 14.28 18.92
C GLU A 726 0.40 15.16 18.57
N SER A 727 0.95 15.04 17.35
CA SER A 727 2.05 15.88 16.86
C SER A 727 1.65 17.30 16.46
N LEU A 728 0.35 17.62 16.45
CA LEU A 728 -0.12 18.96 16.12
C LEU A 728 0.17 19.89 17.28
N GLU A 729 1.23 20.69 17.14
CA GLU A 729 1.56 21.74 18.07
C GLU A 729 1.27 23.10 17.42
N ARG A 730 0.40 23.90 18.07
CA ARG A 730 0.09 25.27 17.65
C ARG A 730 -0.28 25.37 16.15
N TYR A 731 -0.94 24.34 15.64
CA TYR A 731 -1.31 24.19 14.23
C TYR A 731 -2.38 25.22 13.85
N PHE A 732 -2.14 25.95 12.76
CA PHE A 732 -3.06 26.97 12.30
C PHE A 732 -4.11 26.38 11.35
N VAL A 733 -5.33 26.16 11.86
CA VAL A 733 -6.45 25.61 11.07
C VAL A 733 -7.23 26.67 10.27
N GLY A 734 -6.87 27.96 10.44
CA GLY A 734 -7.45 29.08 9.70
C GLY A 734 -8.60 29.81 10.37
N ILE A 735 -8.78 29.62 11.69
CA ILE A 735 -9.83 30.27 12.51
C ILE A 735 -9.28 31.35 13.45
N GLY A 736 -8.02 31.78 13.28
CA GLY A 736 -7.34 32.70 14.19
C GLY A 736 -6.76 32.02 15.44
N ALA A 737 -7.48 31.05 16.01
CA ALA A 737 -6.95 30.16 17.05
C ALA A 737 -6.01 29.09 16.47
N LYS A 738 -5.10 28.62 17.32
CA LYS A 738 -4.15 27.54 17.02
C LYS A 738 -4.59 26.28 17.77
N VAL A 739 -4.55 25.15 17.08
CA VAL A 739 -4.93 23.83 17.60
C VAL A 739 -3.69 23.13 18.13
N SER A 740 -3.77 22.56 19.32
CA SER A 740 -2.70 21.74 19.90
C SER A 740 -3.27 20.43 20.45
N PHE A 741 -2.54 19.34 20.25
CA PHE A 741 -2.80 18.05 20.89
C PHE A 741 -1.50 17.56 21.55
N SER A 742 -1.62 16.60 22.46
CA SER A 742 -0.48 15.82 22.98
C SER A 742 -0.97 14.50 23.53
N SER A 743 -0.07 13.56 23.81
CA SER A 743 -0.44 12.27 24.44
C SER A 743 -1.08 12.37 25.83
N LYS A 744 -1.09 13.57 26.43
CA LYS A 744 -1.72 13.88 27.71
C LYS A 744 -2.88 14.87 27.59
N ASP A 745 -3.18 15.32 26.38
CA ASP A 745 -4.19 16.34 26.14
C ASP A 745 -4.80 16.16 24.75
N HIS A 746 -6.00 15.57 24.74
CA HIS A 746 -6.75 15.30 23.53
C HIS A 746 -7.84 16.34 23.27
N GLN A 747 -7.67 17.58 23.76
CA GLN A 747 -8.52 18.71 23.43
C GLN A 747 -7.77 19.75 22.56
N GLY A 748 -8.24 19.94 21.34
CA GLY A 748 -7.58 20.77 20.33
C GLY A 748 -7.70 22.29 20.56
N LEU A 749 -8.89 22.74 20.99
CA LEU A 749 -9.25 24.15 21.19
C LEU A 749 -9.90 24.32 22.57
N GLU A 750 -9.64 25.48 23.16
CA GLU A 750 -10.21 25.90 24.46
C GLU A 750 -10.99 27.22 24.32
N GLN A 751 -11.09 27.76 23.09
CA GLN A 751 -11.69 29.06 22.85
C GLN A 751 -13.22 28.99 22.91
N VAL A 752 -13.79 29.93 23.67
CA VAL A 752 -15.22 30.17 23.74
C VAL A 752 -15.50 31.57 23.17
N TYR A 753 -16.46 31.66 22.26
CA TYR A 753 -16.89 32.90 21.62
C TYR A 753 -18.31 33.24 22.07
N PHE A 754 -18.51 34.45 22.59
CA PHE A 754 -19.84 34.91 22.99
C PHE A 754 -20.59 35.47 21.79
N THR A 755 -21.78 34.95 21.56
CA THR A 755 -22.71 35.52 20.58
C THR A 755 -24.00 35.91 21.27
N GLN A 756 -24.66 36.95 20.75
CA GLN A 756 -25.97 37.39 21.19
C GLN A 756 -26.89 37.45 19.98
N ILE A 757 -28.13 36.97 20.14
CA ILE A 757 -29.14 37.11 19.11
C ILE A 757 -29.57 38.59 19.08
N ARG A 758 -29.30 39.24 17.95
CA ARG A 758 -29.71 40.61 17.61
C ARG A 758 -30.38 40.61 16.24
N ASN A 759 -31.61 41.11 16.15
CA ASN A 759 -32.40 41.10 14.91
C ASN A 759 -32.49 39.70 14.25
N GLY A 760 -32.63 38.66 15.08
CA GLY A 760 -32.71 37.26 14.62
C GLY A 760 -31.40 36.64 14.14
N GLN A 761 -30.26 37.32 14.29
CA GLN A 761 -28.94 36.81 13.91
C GLN A 761 -28.00 36.72 15.11
N LEU A 762 -27.11 35.74 15.13
CA LEU A 762 -26.05 35.65 16.12
C LEU A 762 -24.93 36.62 15.80
N VAL A 763 -24.76 37.62 16.66
CA VAL A 763 -23.71 38.63 16.54
C VAL A 763 -22.68 38.38 17.63
N LEU A 764 -21.39 38.40 17.27
CA LEU A 764 -20.30 38.29 18.24
C LEU A 764 -20.36 39.46 19.23
N VAL A 765 -20.35 39.14 20.53
CA VAL A 765 -20.24 40.13 21.59
C VAL A 765 -18.76 40.55 21.66
N THR A 766 -18.47 41.80 21.28
CA THR A 766 -17.10 42.36 21.31
C THR A 766 -17.00 43.51 22.31
N SER A 767 -15.79 43.72 22.82
CA SER A 767 -15.46 44.57 23.98
C SER A 767 -15.71 46.07 23.83
N SER A 768 -16.18 46.57 22.68
CA SER A 768 -16.39 48.01 22.47
C SER A 768 -17.65 48.58 23.13
N GLU A 769 -18.45 47.76 23.82
CA GLU A 769 -19.57 48.25 24.63
C GLU A 769 -19.42 48.06 26.14
N ASN A 770 -18.59 47.14 26.67
CA ASN A 770 -18.30 47.00 28.12
C ASN A 770 -17.17 45.97 28.43
N GLY A 771 -15.98 46.10 27.80
CA GLY A 771 -14.71 45.55 28.32
C GLY A 771 -14.67 44.08 28.77
N LEU A 772 -14.39 43.15 27.85
CA LEU A 772 -13.99 41.77 28.17
C LEU A 772 -12.82 41.33 27.28
N GLU A 773 -11.73 40.88 27.92
CA GLU A 773 -10.68 40.10 27.27
C GLU A 773 -11.20 38.72 26.87
N LEU A 774 -10.73 38.21 25.72
CA LEU A 774 -10.81 36.78 25.37
C LEU A 774 -10.35 35.96 26.59
N ILE A 775 -11.27 35.28 27.28
CA ILE A 775 -10.94 34.48 28.46
C ILE A 775 -10.05 33.32 28.00
N LYS A 776 -8.73 33.49 28.15
CA LYS A 776 -7.74 32.44 28.02
C LYS A 776 -7.44 31.95 29.43
N GLY A 777 -7.90 30.75 29.78
CA GLY A 777 -7.60 30.20 31.09
C GLY A 777 -8.04 28.74 31.22
N ARG A 778 -7.06 27.86 31.37
CA ARG A 778 -7.25 26.45 31.70
C ARG A 778 -7.87 26.35 33.10
N MET A 779 -9.04 25.74 33.22
CA MET A 779 -9.61 25.42 34.52
C MET A 779 -9.04 24.09 35.00
N HIS A 780 -7.93 24.11 35.74
CA HIS A 780 -7.49 22.93 36.49
C HIS A 780 -8.48 22.68 37.64
N VAL A 781 -9.40 21.73 37.45
CA VAL A 781 -10.20 21.18 38.54
C VAL A 781 -9.27 20.27 39.34
N ASN A 782 -8.65 20.81 40.38
CA ASN A 782 -7.90 19.99 41.34
C ASN A 782 -8.91 19.14 42.12
N GLU A 783 -8.91 17.81 41.93
CA GLU A 783 -9.72 16.83 42.66
C GLU A 783 -9.33 16.65 44.14
N ASN A 784 -8.63 17.62 44.74
CA ASN A 784 -8.32 17.61 46.17
C ASN A 784 -9.27 18.55 46.93
N ILE A 785 -10.55 18.19 46.97
CA ILE A 785 -11.46 18.61 48.03
C ILE A 785 -12.21 17.36 48.48
N LYS A 786 -11.81 16.86 49.66
CA LYS A 786 -12.45 15.75 50.38
C LYS A 786 -13.91 16.03 50.70
#